data_AF-A0A0G4IR12-F1
#
_entry.id   AF-A0A0G4IR12-F1
#
_cell.length_a   1.000
_cell.length_b   1.000
_cell.length_c   1.000
_cell.angle_alpha   90.00
_cell.angle_beta   90.00
_cell.angle_gamma   90.00
#
_symmetry.space_group_name_H-M   'P 1'
#
loop_
_entity.id
_entity.type
_entity.pdbx_description
1 polymer ?
#
loop_
_entity_poly.entity_id
_entity_poly.type
_entity_poly.pdbx_seq_one_letter_code
_entity_poly.pdbx_strand_id
1 'polypeptide(L)'
;MKRQLPERPSPSLGIFTVLFRSCRGVPLEGDSFKALDDDDDLKRYSIPGEGIGRCVTHCPGSTGAERLSTFRFLYNRLTMSATNAGIERERSIASREVVEQLENRRRSALLTLGDNERYDGCTCVIRINRVTQVPGSVSANLVGRQLWVRISVGDRQLYLDQGTLNHQFSTLSFDSSADLSGVEPDDDVDLEMYSWDSWFGWYRVGWTSMPFRELIMRPTRTLLLQTSNGDFLVKKSVNAPTELHISVLQTPQGMPEPVESPSAGRDRNSYAKHVMVLTRGTQGDIQPFVALAMGLAQQLNWMVTICTELRYKPFIKKHAATLTSGAVRFRPSGGDTTNRVNGDIVRWALHTKSAVVQGLILARSEMEFFSSEPIMFWWAEQMAPDALVYGFTVASIAMIISEKLQIPMLGFVLQPTCIPSSQYPPLQMLNHLSIPLLTPLIKDSILSHAFINRLKSYMDYSTLTALRKRRGLPPFGQPWYSVLDQGSPVVVPINEVAFGGRPPDWPSCVELTEFIYLTSSSVGALAPDLVRFLDAADNDGAPVVVIGFSSMPIPRESIARIVIKIAKKCERRPRVVALLGDSIGQTMSARTQATMDALVSSGTVFEAKGAPYSLLFARASCVVIHGGLGATSDAMRAGVPVICTGVLLMDQRFWGNRCSSIGLGPEMTHISDFSAVCVSQIDEVLAVDNNAFRERAAEFAKRLRAANDVDSTGVTQNVRAVARMLEHARPIRTPSPVLEDAG
;
A
#
# COMPACT_ATOMS: atom_id res chain seq x y z
N MET A 1 -35.53 -27.55 -63.89
CA MET A 1 -34.09 -27.72 -64.23
C MET A 1 -33.25 -27.08 -63.13
N LYS A 2 -32.41 -27.88 -62.48
CA LYS A 2 -31.53 -27.51 -61.36
C LYS A 2 -30.40 -26.57 -61.83
N ARG A 3 -30.03 -25.58 -61.01
CA ARG A 3 -28.64 -25.09 -60.87
C ARG A 3 -28.43 -24.53 -59.46
N GLN A 4 -27.48 -25.15 -58.75
CA GLN A 4 -26.92 -24.76 -57.45
C GLN A 4 -25.92 -23.59 -57.60
N LEU A 5 -25.81 -22.74 -56.59
CA LEU A 5 -24.60 -22.02 -56.16
C LEU A 5 -24.63 -21.87 -54.61
N PRO A 6 -23.47 -21.73 -53.93
CA PRO A 6 -23.20 -22.34 -52.62
C PRO A 6 -23.45 -21.43 -51.41
N GLU A 7 -23.79 -22.05 -50.28
CA GLU A 7 -23.79 -21.43 -48.94
C GLU A 7 -22.35 -21.16 -48.46
N ARG A 8 -22.12 -19.94 -47.95
CA ARG A 8 -20.89 -19.56 -47.23
C ARG A 8 -21.01 -19.98 -45.75
N PRO A 9 -20.02 -20.67 -45.15
CA PRO A 9 -20.02 -20.92 -43.71
C PRO A 9 -19.49 -19.70 -42.93
N SER A 10 -20.17 -19.39 -41.83
CA SER A 10 -19.76 -18.41 -40.81
C SER A 10 -18.53 -18.89 -40.01
N PRO A 11 -17.46 -18.08 -39.86
CA PRO A 11 -16.29 -18.47 -39.10
C PRO A 11 -16.40 -18.01 -37.65
N SER A 12 -17.13 -18.72 -36.80
CA SER A 12 -17.13 -18.44 -35.35
C SER A 12 -17.14 -19.67 -34.43
N LEU A 13 -17.24 -20.89 -34.97
CA LEU A 13 -17.25 -22.11 -34.16
C LEU A 13 -15.97 -22.95 -34.22
N GLY A 14 -15.09 -22.74 -35.21
CA GLY A 14 -13.92 -23.61 -35.44
C GLY A 14 -12.73 -23.41 -34.48
N ILE A 15 -12.59 -22.23 -33.86
CA ILE A 15 -11.46 -21.93 -32.96
C ILE A 15 -11.71 -22.44 -31.53
N PHE A 16 -12.96 -22.67 -31.14
CA PHE A 16 -13.32 -23.11 -29.78
C PHE A 16 -13.08 -24.61 -29.53
N THR A 17 -13.01 -25.45 -30.57
CA THR A 17 -12.90 -26.92 -30.40
C THR A 17 -11.46 -27.40 -30.19
N VAL A 18 -10.44 -26.64 -30.60
CA VAL A 18 -9.03 -27.05 -30.46
C VAL A 18 -8.47 -26.76 -29.07
N LEU A 19 -8.97 -25.73 -28.37
CA LEU A 19 -8.52 -25.39 -27.00
C LEU A 19 -9.06 -26.30 -25.89
N PHE A 20 -10.13 -27.08 -26.16
CA PHE A 20 -10.79 -27.91 -25.14
C PHE A 20 -10.34 -29.38 -25.08
N ARG A 21 -9.56 -29.87 -26.05
CA ARG A 21 -9.11 -31.29 -26.08
C ARG A 21 -7.85 -31.59 -25.25
N SER A 22 -7.13 -30.59 -24.77
CA SER A 22 -5.91 -30.80 -23.95
C SER A 22 -6.15 -30.73 -22.43
N CYS A 23 -7.39 -30.61 -21.96
CA CYS A 23 -7.72 -30.51 -20.53
C CYS A 23 -8.73 -31.56 -20.03
N ARG A 24 -8.98 -32.66 -20.76
CA ARG A 24 -9.85 -33.75 -20.29
C ARG A 24 -9.28 -35.14 -20.59
N GLY A 25 -8.64 -35.72 -19.59
CA GLY A 25 -8.57 -37.16 -19.28
C GLY A 25 -8.34 -37.21 -17.78
N VAL A 26 -9.23 -37.71 -16.92
CA VAL A 26 -9.78 -39.08 -16.78
C VAL A 26 -11.14 -38.96 -16.01
N PRO A 27 -12.13 -39.85 -16.19
CA PRO A 27 -13.36 -39.84 -15.40
C PRO A 27 -13.13 -40.48 -14.02
N LEU A 28 -13.61 -39.84 -12.95
CA LEU A 28 -13.66 -40.41 -11.60
C LEU A 28 -15.11 -40.75 -11.25
N GLU A 29 -15.45 -42.04 -11.34
CA GLU A 29 -16.49 -42.67 -10.54
C GLU A 29 -15.79 -43.55 -9.49
N GLY A 30 -16.33 -43.58 -8.27
CA GLY A 30 -16.05 -44.64 -7.29
C GLY A 30 -15.32 -44.20 -6.02
N ASP A 31 -15.97 -44.48 -4.90
CA ASP A 31 -15.55 -44.27 -3.50
C ASP A 31 -14.10 -44.66 -3.17
N SER A 32 -13.38 -43.76 -2.49
CA SER A 32 -12.57 -44.01 -1.28
C SER A 32 -11.56 -42.89 -1.04
N PHE A 33 -11.83 -42.04 -0.03
CA PHE A 33 -10.82 -41.16 0.54
C PHE A 33 -9.94 -41.97 1.50
N LYS A 34 -8.65 -42.12 1.17
CA LYS A 34 -7.60 -42.41 2.15
C LYS A 34 -6.52 -41.34 2.04
N ALA A 35 -6.15 -40.82 3.21
CA ALA A 35 -5.11 -39.83 3.44
C ALA A 35 -3.77 -40.28 2.85
N LEU A 36 -3.05 -39.34 2.22
CA LEU A 36 -1.64 -39.45 1.90
C LEU A 36 -0.96 -38.12 2.24
N ASP A 37 -0.21 -38.16 3.35
CA ASP A 37 0.94 -37.31 3.62
C ASP A 37 2.06 -37.69 2.61
N ASP A 38 2.67 -36.71 1.95
CA ASP A 38 4.13 -36.59 1.73
C ASP A 38 4.49 -35.47 0.72
N ASP A 39 5.67 -34.91 0.97
CA ASP A 39 6.15 -33.57 0.62
C ASP A 39 6.87 -33.47 -0.76
N ASP A 40 6.54 -34.31 -1.75
CA ASP A 40 7.42 -34.46 -2.95
C ASP A 40 6.79 -34.28 -4.35
N ASP A 41 5.51 -33.88 -4.50
CA ASP A 41 4.87 -33.76 -5.84
C ASP A 41 4.43 -32.35 -6.29
N LEU A 42 4.85 -31.29 -5.59
CA LEU A 42 4.56 -29.90 -5.99
C LEU A 42 5.39 -29.38 -7.19
N LYS A 43 6.22 -30.21 -7.84
CA LYS A 43 7.11 -29.79 -8.94
C LYS A 43 6.54 -29.89 -10.36
N ARG A 44 5.30 -30.34 -10.58
CA ARG A 44 4.77 -30.58 -11.94
C ARG A 44 3.67 -29.66 -12.47
N TYR A 45 3.23 -28.66 -11.71
CA TYR A 45 2.25 -27.68 -12.20
C TYR A 45 2.83 -26.27 -12.28
N SER A 46 3.82 -26.10 -13.16
CA SER A 46 4.22 -24.78 -13.66
C SER A 46 3.46 -24.49 -14.96
N ILE A 47 2.52 -23.54 -14.92
CA ILE A 47 1.95 -22.96 -16.14
C ILE A 47 3.07 -22.12 -16.77
N PRO A 48 3.55 -22.41 -18.00
CA PRO A 48 4.59 -21.60 -18.61
C PRO A 48 4.04 -20.21 -18.91
N GLY A 49 4.61 -19.18 -18.27
CA GLY A 49 4.23 -17.77 -18.45
C GLY A 49 4.40 -17.24 -19.89
N GLU A 50 5.10 -17.97 -20.75
CA GLU A 50 5.29 -17.61 -22.17
C GLU A 50 4.04 -17.84 -23.04
N GLY A 51 3.10 -18.69 -22.64
CA GLY A 51 1.91 -19.02 -23.43
C GLY A 51 0.85 -17.91 -23.50
N ILE A 52 0.72 -17.11 -22.43
CA ILE A 52 -0.32 -16.07 -22.34
C ILE A 52 0.06 -14.85 -23.21
N GLY A 53 1.36 -14.53 -23.30
CA GLY A 53 1.86 -13.43 -24.14
C GLY A 53 1.73 -13.70 -25.64
N ARG A 54 1.84 -14.97 -26.07
CA ARG A 54 1.71 -15.36 -27.49
C ARG A 54 0.27 -15.35 -28.00
N CYS A 55 -0.72 -15.67 -27.16
CA CYS A 55 -2.13 -15.66 -27.59
C CYS A 55 -2.72 -14.26 -27.86
N VAL A 56 -2.20 -13.22 -27.21
CA VAL A 56 -2.71 -11.83 -27.40
C VAL A 56 -2.02 -11.13 -28.57
N THR A 57 -0.86 -11.62 -29.00
CA THR A 57 -0.01 -10.97 -30.01
C THR A 57 -0.13 -11.56 -31.42
N HIS A 58 -0.78 -12.71 -31.62
CA HIS A 58 -0.86 -13.39 -32.92
C HIS A 58 -2.28 -13.76 -33.34
N CYS A 59 -3.13 -12.75 -33.53
CA CYS A 59 -4.32 -12.87 -34.38
C CYS A 59 -4.28 -11.77 -35.45
N PRO A 60 -3.86 -12.08 -36.68
CA PRO A 60 -4.00 -11.16 -37.80
C PRO A 60 -5.50 -10.96 -38.07
N GLY A 61 -5.99 -9.73 -37.90
CA GLY A 61 -7.38 -9.35 -38.19
C GLY A 61 -8.29 -9.06 -36.99
N SER A 62 -7.83 -9.21 -35.74
CA SER A 62 -8.66 -8.84 -34.57
C SER A 62 -8.60 -7.34 -34.27
N THR A 63 -9.78 -6.74 -34.01
CA THR A 63 -9.90 -5.33 -33.64
C THR A 63 -9.34 -5.07 -32.23
N GLY A 64 -8.98 -3.83 -31.92
CA GLY A 64 -8.50 -3.45 -30.58
C GLY A 64 -9.48 -3.80 -29.45
N ALA A 65 -10.79 -3.77 -29.74
CA ALA A 65 -11.85 -4.12 -28.80
C ALA A 65 -11.91 -5.63 -28.51
N GLU A 66 -11.73 -6.48 -29.52
CA GLU A 66 -11.73 -7.95 -29.38
C GLU A 66 -10.51 -8.45 -28.61
N ARG A 67 -9.35 -7.82 -28.80
CA ARG A 67 -8.16 -8.13 -27.99
C ARG A 67 -8.38 -7.76 -26.53
N LEU A 68 -8.99 -6.60 -26.25
CA LEU A 68 -9.31 -6.18 -24.89
C LEU A 68 -10.37 -7.06 -24.20
N SER A 69 -11.35 -7.60 -24.94
CA SER A 69 -12.42 -8.43 -24.37
C SER A 69 -11.93 -9.83 -23.97
N THR A 70 -11.17 -10.51 -24.84
CA THR A 70 -10.52 -11.79 -24.51
C THR A 70 -9.52 -11.63 -23.37
N PHE A 71 -8.82 -10.49 -23.33
CA PHE A 71 -7.90 -10.15 -22.26
C PHE A 71 -8.61 -9.97 -20.90
N ARG A 72 -9.73 -9.22 -20.89
CA ARG A 72 -10.59 -9.03 -19.71
C ARG A 72 -11.09 -10.36 -19.17
N PHE A 73 -11.48 -11.29 -20.03
CA PHE A 73 -11.99 -12.60 -19.61
C PHE A 73 -10.93 -13.44 -18.87
N LEU A 74 -9.72 -13.56 -19.42
CA LEU A 74 -8.63 -14.33 -18.81
C LEU A 74 -8.15 -13.72 -17.49
N TYR A 75 -7.96 -12.40 -17.45
CA TYR A 75 -7.49 -11.71 -16.25
C TYR A 75 -8.55 -11.65 -15.15
N ASN A 76 -9.84 -11.44 -15.49
CA ASN A 76 -10.92 -11.53 -14.52
C ASN A 76 -11.07 -12.93 -13.94
N ARG A 77 -10.84 -14.01 -14.71
CA ARG A 77 -10.87 -15.36 -14.14
C ARG A 77 -9.75 -15.62 -13.14
N LEU A 78 -8.53 -15.17 -13.45
CA LEU A 78 -7.38 -15.30 -12.56
C LEU A 78 -7.54 -14.46 -11.28
N THR A 79 -8.05 -13.23 -11.41
CA THR A 79 -8.29 -12.35 -10.26
C THR A 79 -9.51 -12.76 -9.45
N MET A 80 -10.64 -13.10 -10.08
CA MET A 80 -11.81 -13.65 -9.38
C MET A 80 -11.51 -14.97 -8.68
N SER A 81 -10.63 -15.82 -9.22
CA SER A 81 -10.18 -17.03 -8.53
C SER A 81 -9.46 -16.69 -7.23
N ALA A 82 -8.60 -15.68 -7.22
CA ALA A 82 -7.90 -15.22 -6.01
C ALA A 82 -8.85 -14.51 -5.02
N THR A 83 -9.77 -13.68 -5.51
CA THR A 83 -10.75 -12.96 -4.66
C THR A 83 -11.80 -13.91 -4.08
N ASN A 84 -12.32 -14.85 -4.87
CA ASN A 84 -13.26 -15.86 -4.39
C ASN A 84 -12.58 -16.87 -3.48
N ALA A 85 -11.33 -17.27 -3.72
CA ALA A 85 -10.58 -18.11 -2.78
C ALA A 85 -10.35 -17.38 -1.43
N GLY A 86 -10.16 -16.07 -1.44
CA GLY A 86 -10.10 -15.23 -0.23
C GLY A 86 -11.45 -15.14 0.50
N ILE A 87 -12.54 -14.90 -0.22
CA ILE A 87 -13.91 -14.83 0.32
C ILE A 87 -14.40 -16.21 0.82
N GLU A 88 -14.05 -17.29 0.13
CA GLU A 88 -14.36 -18.68 0.56
C GLU A 88 -13.51 -19.07 1.78
N ARG A 89 -12.24 -18.68 1.85
CA ARG A 89 -11.42 -18.83 3.07
C ARG A 89 -11.96 -17.98 4.22
N GLU A 90 -12.39 -16.74 3.99
CA GLU A 90 -12.99 -15.86 5.02
C GLU A 90 -14.27 -16.43 5.62
N ARG A 91 -15.05 -17.19 4.84
CA ARG A 91 -16.28 -17.85 5.29
C ARG A 91 -16.05 -19.19 6.01
N SER A 92 -14.80 -19.67 6.17
CA SER A 92 -14.51 -20.95 6.82
C SER A 92 -13.66 -20.84 8.10
N ILE A 93 -13.47 -19.63 8.65
CA ILE A 93 -12.58 -19.37 9.79
C ILE A 93 -13.36 -19.35 11.11
N ALA A 94 -13.91 -20.49 11.51
CA ALA A 94 -14.15 -20.77 12.92
C ALA A 94 -13.28 -21.98 13.27
N SER A 95 -12.45 -21.88 14.31
CA SER A 95 -11.70 -23.05 14.78
C SER A 95 -12.71 -24.13 15.20
N ARG A 96 -12.32 -25.41 15.06
CA ARG A 96 -13.20 -26.53 15.45
C ARG A 96 -13.71 -26.41 16.89
N GLU A 97 -12.85 -25.90 17.77
CA GLU A 97 -13.19 -25.57 19.16
C GLU A 97 -14.24 -24.46 19.27
N VAL A 98 -14.15 -23.39 18.47
CA VAL A 98 -15.15 -22.30 18.45
C VAL A 98 -16.50 -22.80 17.94
N VAL A 99 -16.50 -23.62 16.89
CA VAL A 99 -17.74 -24.24 16.36
C VAL A 99 -18.39 -25.12 17.42
N GLU A 100 -17.62 -26.00 18.05
CA GLU A 100 -18.11 -26.91 19.10
C GLU A 100 -18.67 -26.14 20.30
N GLN A 101 -18.02 -25.05 20.72
CA GLN A 101 -18.51 -24.20 21.80
C GLN A 101 -19.79 -23.41 21.42
N LEU A 102 -19.86 -22.84 20.22
CA LEU A 102 -21.04 -22.13 19.72
C LEU A 102 -22.24 -23.07 19.58
N GLU A 103 -22.02 -24.33 19.21
CA GLU A 103 -23.05 -25.37 19.15
C GLU A 103 -23.47 -25.86 20.55
N ASN A 104 -22.52 -26.00 21.49
CA ASN A 104 -22.78 -26.40 22.88
C ASN A 104 -23.46 -25.31 23.73
N ARG A 105 -23.27 -24.03 23.40
CA ARG A 105 -23.87 -22.88 24.09
C ARG A 105 -25.39 -22.72 23.91
N ARG A 106 -26.08 -23.65 23.25
CA ARG A 106 -27.52 -23.85 23.50
C ARG A 106 -27.83 -24.20 24.97
N ARG A 107 -26.84 -24.45 25.86
CA ARG A 107 -27.07 -24.90 27.25
C ARG A 107 -26.20 -24.34 28.39
N SER A 108 -25.39 -23.29 28.22
CA SER A 108 -24.62 -22.77 29.36
C SER A 108 -24.42 -21.25 29.32
N ALA A 109 -25.20 -20.56 30.15
CA ALA A 109 -25.04 -19.16 30.50
C ALA A 109 -23.95 -19.01 31.58
N LEU A 110 -23.15 -17.95 31.51
CA LEU A 110 -22.25 -17.56 32.60
C LEU A 110 -22.41 -16.07 32.91
N LEU A 111 -22.64 -15.83 34.21
CA LEU A 111 -22.55 -14.59 34.99
C LEU A 111 -23.29 -13.36 34.43
N THR A 112 -24.61 -13.34 34.58
CA THR A 112 -25.34 -12.09 34.83
C THR A 112 -24.85 -11.49 36.16
N LEU A 113 -23.93 -10.54 36.09
CA LEU A 113 -23.55 -9.70 37.24
C LEU A 113 -24.74 -8.80 37.57
N GLY A 114 -25.31 -8.95 38.77
CA GLY A 114 -26.41 -8.09 39.23
C GLY A 114 -25.91 -6.68 39.57
N ASP A 115 -26.77 -5.68 39.39
CA ASP A 115 -26.47 -4.24 39.55
C ASP A 115 -25.94 -3.80 40.95
N ASN A 116 -25.74 -4.71 41.91
CA ASN A 116 -25.45 -4.41 43.32
C ASN A 116 -24.22 -5.11 43.93
N GLU A 117 -23.40 -5.84 43.17
CA GLU A 117 -22.16 -6.42 43.73
C GLU A 117 -21.06 -5.35 43.82
N ARG A 118 -20.67 -4.98 45.05
CA ARG A 118 -19.52 -4.12 45.31
C ARG A 118 -18.24 -4.83 44.89
N TYR A 119 -17.54 -4.22 43.96
CA TYR A 119 -16.30 -4.70 43.39
C TYR A 119 -15.10 -4.46 44.31
N ASP A 120 -14.90 -5.32 45.30
CA ASP A 120 -13.72 -5.29 46.16
C ASP A 120 -12.61 -6.21 45.58
N GLY A 121 -11.50 -5.61 45.16
CA GLY A 121 -10.30 -6.31 44.64
C GLY A 121 -10.11 -6.15 43.13
N CYS A 122 -8.86 -5.95 42.70
CA CYS A 122 -8.40 -5.64 41.34
C CYS A 122 -9.20 -6.31 40.21
N THR A 123 -10.25 -5.63 39.73
CA THR A 123 -11.13 -6.16 38.68
C THR A 123 -11.33 -5.16 37.55
N CYS A 124 -11.11 -5.60 36.29
CA CYS A 124 -11.48 -4.84 35.11
C CYS A 124 -12.76 -5.43 34.52
N VAL A 125 -13.85 -4.65 34.48
CA VAL A 125 -15.10 -5.11 33.89
C VAL A 125 -15.46 -4.22 32.71
N ILE A 126 -15.62 -4.82 31.52
CA ILE A 126 -16.08 -4.12 30.33
C ILE A 126 -17.46 -4.61 29.89
N ARG A 127 -18.21 -3.74 29.24
CA ARG A 127 -19.50 -4.05 28.61
C ARG A 127 -19.42 -3.75 27.13
N ILE A 128 -19.75 -4.74 26.31
CA ILE A 128 -20.04 -4.48 24.90
C ILE A 128 -21.46 -3.91 24.88
N ASN A 129 -21.62 -2.62 24.58
CA ASN A 129 -22.96 -2.01 24.64
C ASN A 129 -23.78 -2.39 23.41
N ARG A 130 -23.20 -2.14 22.23
CA ARG A 130 -23.90 -2.35 20.97
C ARG A 130 -22.95 -2.43 19.78
N VAL A 131 -23.36 -3.14 18.75
CA VAL A 131 -22.81 -3.04 17.40
C VAL A 131 -23.83 -2.30 16.53
N THR A 132 -23.44 -1.20 15.89
CA THR A 132 -24.31 -0.46 14.97
C THR A 132 -23.83 -0.60 13.53
N GLN A 133 -24.74 -0.40 12.58
CA GLN A 133 -24.47 -0.52 11.15
C GLN A 133 -23.98 -1.93 10.79
N VAL A 134 -24.69 -2.95 11.29
CA VAL A 134 -24.40 -4.35 10.99
C VAL A 134 -24.53 -4.61 9.47
N PRO A 135 -23.62 -5.38 8.84
CA PRO A 135 -23.67 -5.67 7.41
C PRO A 135 -24.83 -6.60 7.06
N GLY A 136 -25.53 -6.28 5.97
CA GLY A 136 -26.63 -7.07 5.45
C GLY A 136 -27.49 -6.23 4.49
N SER A 137 -28.07 -6.85 3.47
CA SER A 137 -29.13 -6.20 2.71
C SER A 137 -30.45 -6.40 3.45
N VAL A 138 -31.39 -5.46 3.33
CA VAL A 138 -32.75 -5.55 3.88
C VAL A 138 -33.46 -6.86 3.47
N SER A 139 -32.99 -7.51 2.40
CA SER A 139 -33.46 -8.79 1.86
C SER A 139 -32.53 -10.01 2.12
N ALA A 140 -31.34 -9.82 2.70
CA ALA A 140 -30.45 -10.93 3.07
C ALA A 140 -30.67 -11.24 4.55
N ASN A 141 -31.75 -11.97 4.81
CA ASN A 141 -32.15 -12.63 6.06
C ASN A 141 -31.11 -12.58 7.21
N LEU A 142 -31.11 -11.47 7.96
CA LEU A 142 -30.73 -11.48 9.37
C LEU A 142 -31.88 -12.04 10.24
N VAL A 143 -33.05 -12.26 9.65
CA VAL A 143 -34.16 -13.00 10.25
C VAL A 143 -33.70 -14.45 10.45
N GLY A 144 -33.38 -14.80 11.69
CA GLY A 144 -32.92 -16.15 12.09
C GLY A 144 -31.40 -16.36 12.12
N ARG A 145 -30.57 -15.36 11.80
CA ARG A 145 -29.11 -15.46 11.97
C ARG A 145 -28.72 -15.06 13.39
N GLN A 146 -27.99 -15.93 14.08
CA GLN A 146 -27.37 -15.62 15.36
C GLN A 146 -26.03 -14.94 15.12
N LEU A 147 -25.81 -13.79 15.77
CA LEU A 147 -24.55 -13.05 15.73
C LEU A 147 -23.94 -13.06 17.12
N TRP A 148 -22.66 -13.38 17.17
CA TRP A 148 -21.89 -13.54 18.40
C TRP A 148 -20.70 -12.61 18.40
N VAL A 149 -20.33 -12.08 19.57
CA VAL A 149 -19.08 -11.35 19.77
C VAL A 149 -18.20 -12.10 20.74
N ARG A 150 -16.94 -12.29 20.35
CA ARG A 150 -15.89 -12.94 21.10
C ARG A 150 -14.86 -11.89 21.53
N ILE A 151 -14.37 -12.00 22.76
CA ILE A 151 -13.19 -11.29 23.25
C ILE A 151 -12.13 -12.32 23.64
N SER A 152 -10.92 -12.17 23.11
CA SER A 152 -9.76 -13.00 23.41
C SER A 152 -8.50 -12.16 23.66
N VAL A 153 -7.54 -12.75 24.36
CA VAL A 153 -6.19 -12.22 24.59
C VAL A 153 -5.19 -13.34 24.26
N GLY A 154 -4.42 -13.16 23.19
CA GLY A 154 -3.59 -14.23 22.63
C GLY A 154 -4.45 -15.46 22.30
N ASP A 155 -4.02 -16.64 22.74
CA ASP A 155 -4.77 -17.90 22.57
C ASP A 155 -5.89 -18.10 23.61
N ARG A 156 -6.04 -17.17 24.57
CA ARG A 156 -7.00 -17.29 25.68
C ARG A 156 -8.30 -16.59 25.34
N GLN A 157 -9.41 -17.34 25.34
CA GLN A 157 -10.76 -16.77 25.24
C GLN A 157 -11.23 -16.27 26.61
N LEU A 158 -11.70 -15.04 26.68
CA LEU A 158 -12.17 -14.41 27.91
C LEU A 158 -13.70 -14.23 27.94
N TYR A 159 -14.31 -13.93 26.78
CA TYR A 159 -15.75 -13.70 26.70
C TYR A 159 -16.32 -14.06 25.33
N LEU A 160 -17.57 -14.49 25.31
CA LEU A 160 -18.34 -14.81 24.10
C LEU A 160 -19.82 -14.59 24.43
N ASP A 161 -20.55 -13.83 23.60
CA ASP A 161 -21.96 -13.51 23.85
C ASP A 161 -22.76 -13.33 22.57
N GLN A 162 -24.06 -13.64 22.65
CA GLN A 162 -25.01 -13.55 21.55
C GLN A 162 -25.75 -12.21 21.60
N GLY A 163 -25.64 -11.42 20.54
CA GLY A 163 -26.33 -10.13 20.44
C GLY A 163 -27.82 -10.28 20.13
N THR A 164 -28.65 -9.41 20.72
CA THR A 164 -30.07 -9.31 20.39
C THR A 164 -30.26 -8.22 19.33
N LEU A 165 -30.91 -8.57 18.22
CA LEU A 165 -31.20 -7.63 17.14
C LEU A 165 -32.34 -6.70 17.54
N ASN A 166 -32.10 -5.39 17.48
CA ASN A 166 -33.15 -4.40 17.74
C ASN A 166 -34.12 -4.29 16.54
N HIS A 167 -35.34 -3.81 16.79
CA HIS A 167 -36.43 -3.63 15.81
C HIS A 167 -36.04 -2.86 14.54
N GLN A 168 -34.93 -2.10 14.54
CA GLN A 168 -34.39 -1.37 13.39
C GLN A 168 -33.46 -2.20 12.47
N PHE A 169 -33.24 -3.50 12.72
CA PHE A 169 -32.40 -4.42 11.90
C PHE A 169 -30.98 -3.89 11.59
N SER A 170 -30.48 -2.97 12.41
CA SER A 170 -29.21 -2.26 12.18
C SER A 170 -28.29 -2.25 13.38
N THR A 171 -28.80 -2.67 14.53
CA THR A 171 -28.14 -2.55 15.82
C THR A 171 -28.31 -3.86 16.58
N LEU A 172 -27.21 -4.38 17.10
CA LEU A 172 -27.18 -5.47 18.06
C LEU A 172 -26.86 -4.88 19.43
N SER A 173 -27.67 -5.20 20.43
CA SER A 173 -27.36 -4.87 21.82
C SER A 173 -26.89 -6.13 22.55
N PHE A 174 -26.03 -5.94 23.54
CA PHE A 174 -25.59 -7.00 24.43
C PHE A 174 -25.86 -6.54 25.86
N ASP A 175 -26.39 -7.44 26.68
CA ASP A 175 -26.75 -7.16 28.06
C ASP A 175 -25.72 -7.75 29.06
N SER A 176 -24.62 -8.31 28.55
CA SER A 176 -23.59 -8.98 29.35
C SER A 176 -22.30 -8.16 29.45
N SER A 177 -21.51 -8.45 30.49
CA SER A 177 -20.18 -7.87 30.72
C SER A 177 -19.10 -8.94 30.75
N ALA A 178 -17.88 -8.55 30.39
CA ALA A 178 -16.68 -9.39 30.41
C ALA A 178 -15.72 -8.93 31.51
N ASP A 179 -15.19 -9.87 32.27
CA ASP A 179 -14.09 -9.66 33.21
C ASP A 179 -12.76 -9.86 32.48
N LEU A 180 -11.93 -8.81 32.46
CA LEU A 180 -10.60 -8.79 31.86
C LEU A 180 -9.49 -8.69 32.93
N SER A 181 -9.76 -9.16 34.14
CA SER A 181 -8.78 -9.18 35.23
C SER A 181 -7.63 -10.13 34.92
N GLY A 182 -6.40 -9.70 35.21
CA GLY A 182 -5.18 -10.48 34.94
C GLY A 182 -4.66 -10.39 33.51
N VAL A 183 -5.26 -9.56 32.65
CA VAL A 183 -4.72 -9.18 31.34
C VAL A 183 -3.64 -8.11 31.54
N GLU A 184 -2.47 -8.30 30.92
CA GLU A 184 -1.37 -7.34 31.04
C GLU A 184 -1.69 -6.05 30.23
N PRO A 185 -1.20 -4.87 30.66
CA PRO A 185 -1.53 -3.60 30.00
C PRO A 185 -1.19 -3.56 28.50
N ASP A 186 -0.12 -4.25 28.10
CA ASP A 186 0.38 -4.28 26.73
C ASP A 186 -0.14 -5.49 25.92
N ASP A 187 -0.96 -6.35 26.52
CA ASP A 187 -1.63 -7.43 25.80
C ASP A 187 -2.67 -6.85 24.83
N ASP A 188 -2.72 -7.41 23.62
CA ASP A 188 -3.74 -7.08 22.64
C ASP A 188 -5.06 -7.80 22.98
N VAL A 189 -6.13 -7.00 23.04
CA VAL A 189 -7.51 -7.48 23.20
C VAL A 189 -8.15 -7.57 21.82
N ASP A 190 -8.40 -8.80 21.38
CA ASP A 190 -9.05 -9.10 20.12
C ASP A 190 -10.56 -9.19 20.32
N LEU A 191 -11.31 -8.44 19.51
CA LEU A 191 -12.76 -8.47 19.50
C LEU A 191 -13.25 -8.92 18.13
N GLU A 192 -13.98 -10.02 18.08
CA GLU A 192 -14.38 -10.67 16.84
C GLU A 192 -15.88 -10.93 16.80
N MET A 193 -16.49 -10.69 15.65
CA MET A 193 -17.89 -10.93 15.41
C MET A 193 -18.07 -12.14 14.50
N TYR A 194 -18.92 -13.08 14.91
CA TYR A 194 -19.22 -14.32 14.20
C TYR A 194 -20.69 -14.36 13.77
N SER A 195 -20.95 -15.00 12.63
CA SER A 195 -22.29 -15.31 12.14
C SER A 195 -22.39 -16.77 11.75
N TRP A 196 -23.58 -17.32 11.88
CA TRP A 196 -23.90 -18.65 11.38
C TRP A 196 -24.76 -18.57 10.11
N ASP A 197 -24.46 -19.44 9.14
CA ASP A 197 -25.43 -19.78 8.10
C ASP A 197 -25.44 -21.27 7.75
N SER A 198 -26.53 -21.70 7.11
CA SER A 198 -26.82 -23.10 6.81
C SER A 198 -25.86 -23.74 5.79
N TRP A 199 -25.10 -22.94 5.05
CA TRP A 199 -24.23 -23.42 3.96
C TRP A 199 -22.78 -23.54 4.41
N PHE A 200 -22.32 -22.64 5.27
CA PHE A 200 -20.92 -22.50 5.67
C PHE A 200 -20.68 -22.72 7.17
N GLY A 201 -21.74 -22.87 7.97
CA GLY A 201 -21.63 -22.97 9.43
C GLY A 201 -21.26 -21.63 10.06
N TRP A 202 -20.47 -21.67 11.13
CA TRP A 202 -19.96 -20.46 11.80
C TRP A 202 -18.77 -19.87 11.06
N TYR A 203 -18.79 -18.55 10.86
CA TYR A 203 -17.69 -17.80 10.26
C TYR A 203 -17.52 -16.41 10.87
N ARG A 204 -16.29 -15.92 10.86
CA ARG A 204 -15.95 -14.57 11.34
C ARG A 204 -16.40 -13.52 10.32
N VAL A 205 -17.26 -12.60 10.74
CA VAL A 205 -17.80 -11.50 9.92
C VAL A 205 -16.87 -10.30 9.93
N GLY A 206 -16.26 -10.01 11.07
CA GLY A 206 -15.30 -8.93 11.22
C GLY A 206 -14.65 -8.93 12.59
N TRP A 207 -13.60 -8.16 12.74
CA TRP A 207 -12.79 -8.13 13.96
C TRP A 207 -12.13 -6.77 14.15
N THR A 208 -11.67 -6.50 15.37
CA THR A 208 -10.81 -5.36 15.70
C THR A 208 -9.90 -5.77 16.84
N SER A 209 -8.73 -5.14 16.93
CA SER A 209 -7.78 -5.40 18.02
C SER A 209 -7.22 -4.10 18.56
N MET A 210 -6.93 -4.07 19.86
CA MET A 210 -6.23 -2.95 20.49
C MET A 210 -5.55 -3.36 21.80
N PRO A 211 -4.47 -2.66 22.20
CA PRO A 211 -3.85 -2.88 23.50
C PRO A 211 -4.84 -2.63 24.64
N PHE A 212 -4.82 -3.50 25.65
CA PHE A 212 -5.71 -3.42 26.79
C PHE A 212 -5.64 -2.06 27.49
N ARG A 213 -4.43 -1.52 27.65
CA ARG A 213 -4.24 -0.17 28.19
C ARG A 213 -4.92 0.92 27.38
N GLU A 214 -4.98 0.81 26.05
CA GLU A 214 -5.72 1.78 25.24
C GLU A 214 -7.21 1.64 25.55
N LEU A 215 -7.75 0.42 25.69
CA LEU A 215 -9.17 0.20 25.97
C LEU A 215 -9.61 0.88 27.26
N ILE A 216 -8.92 0.63 28.37
CA ILE A 216 -9.28 1.12 29.72
C ILE A 216 -9.06 2.61 29.94
N MET A 217 -8.20 3.26 29.14
CA MET A 217 -7.94 4.71 29.24
C MET A 217 -9.18 5.59 28.96
N ARG A 218 -10.32 5.02 28.53
CA ARG A 218 -11.55 5.77 28.28
C ARG A 218 -12.76 5.05 28.84
N PRO A 219 -13.74 5.79 29.41
CA PRO A 219 -14.96 5.18 29.95
C PRO A 219 -15.82 4.55 28.85
N THR A 220 -15.78 5.12 27.64
CA THR A 220 -16.45 4.57 26.46
C THR A 220 -15.55 4.64 25.23
N ARG A 221 -15.71 3.66 24.34
CA ARG A 221 -15.01 3.59 23.06
C ARG A 221 -15.92 3.11 21.95
N THR A 222 -15.71 3.71 20.78
CA THR A 222 -16.24 3.22 19.51
C THR A 222 -15.07 2.69 18.68
N LEU A 223 -15.11 1.40 18.38
CA LEU A 223 -14.17 0.71 17.50
C LEU A 223 -14.86 0.42 16.17
N LEU A 224 -14.06 0.25 15.12
CA LEU A 224 -14.57 -0.07 13.79
C LEU A 224 -14.15 -1.49 13.42
N LEU A 225 -15.09 -2.34 13.06
CA LEU A 225 -14.81 -3.72 12.68
C LEU A 225 -14.21 -3.81 11.29
N GLN A 226 -13.23 -4.69 11.12
CA GLN A 226 -12.48 -4.94 9.89
C GLN A 226 -12.70 -6.36 9.38
N THR A 227 -12.57 -6.54 8.07
CA THR A 227 -12.45 -7.84 7.42
C THR A 227 -11.03 -8.40 7.56
N SER A 228 -10.78 -9.64 7.13
CA SER A 228 -9.47 -10.28 7.31
C SER A 228 -8.37 -9.62 6.46
N ASN A 229 -8.73 -8.97 5.37
CA ASN A 229 -7.82 -8.16 4.54
C ASN A 229 -7.54 -6.75 5.11
N GLY A 230 -8.09 -6.41 6.28
CA GLY A 230 -7.94 -5.12 6.96
C GLY A 230 -8.85 -4.00 6.46
N ASP A 231 -9.68 -4.23 5.44
CA ASP A 231 -10.73 -3.27 5.05
C ASP A 231 -11.78 -3.15 6.16
N PHE A 232 -12.49 -2.03 6.23
CA PHE A 232 -13.58 -1.91 7.20
C PHE A 232 -14.81 -2.68 6.73
N LEU A 233 -15.45 -3.33 7.68
CA LEU A 233 -16.75 -3.94 7.51
C LEU A 233 -17.79 -2.81 7.35
N VAL A 234 -18.51 -2.77 6.23
CA VAL A 234 -19.39 -1.64 5.86
C VAL A 234 -20.83 -2.09 5.66
N LYS A 235 -21.79 -1.35 6.23
CA LYS A 235 -23.20 -1.52 5.91
C LYS A 235 -23.53 -0.91 4.56
N LYS A 236 -23.72 -1.75 3.55
CA LYS A 236 -23.94 -1.34 2.15
C LYS A 236 -25.08 -0.34 1.93
N SER A 237 -26.12 -0.35 2.77
CA SER A 237 -27.28 0.55 2.58
C SER A 237 -26.97 2.02 2.93
N VAL A 238 -26.07 2.25 3.89
CA VAL A 238 -25.69 3.60 4.37
C VAL A 238 -24.22 3.93 4.07
N ASN A 239 -23.44 2.96 3.56
CA ASN A 239 -22.02 3.08 3.25
C ASN A 239 -21.18 3.65 4.40
N ALA A 240 -21.49 3.20 5.61
CA ALA A 240 -20.80 3.61 6.83
C ALA A 240 -20.28 2.35 7.56
N PRO A 241 -19.19 2.48 8.33
CA PRO A 241 -18.49 1.35 8.93
C PRO A 241 -19.29 0.74 10.09
N THR A 242 -19.19 -0.58 10.26
CA THR A 242 -19.79 -1.26 11.41
C THR A 242 -19.04 -0.86 12.67
N GLU A 243 -19.75 -0.20 13.58
CA GLU A 243 -19.20 0.34 14.82
C GLU A 243 -19.48 -0.59 16.00
N LEU A 244 -18.45 -0.89 16.78
CA LEU A 244 -18.54 -1.62 18.05
C LEU A 244 -18.38 -0.63 19.21
N HIS A 245 -19.42 -0.47 20.02
CA HIS A 245 -19.45 0.45 21.16
C HIS A 245 -19.21 -0.32 22.46
N ILE A 246 -18.16 0.05 23.20
CA ILE A 246 -17.71 -0.63 24.42
C ILE A 246 -17.64 0.39 25.56
N SER A 247 -18.11 0.00 26.74
CA SER A 247 -17.98 0.76 27.98
C SER A 247 -17.06 0.04 28.95
N VAL A 248 -16.24 0.78 29.68
CA VAL A 248 -15.47 0.27 30.81
C VAL A 248 -16.31 0.56 32.06
N LEU A 249 -16.86 -0.50 32.67
CA LEU A 249 -17.69 -0.38 33.88
C LEU A 249 -16.82 -0.18 35.12
N GLN A 250 -15.65 -0.83 35.14
CA GLN A 250 -14.70 -0.74 36.23
C GLN A 250 -13.26 -0.87 35.72
N THR A 251 -12.34 -0.10 36.31
CA THR A 251 -10.91 -0.10 35.97
C THR A 251 -10.09 -0.76 37.10
N PRO A 252 -9.02 -1.53 36.80
CA PRO A 252 -8.15 -2.09 37.82
C PRO A 252 -7.52 -1.06 38.74
N GLN A 253 -7.33 -1.43 40.01
CA GLN A 253 -6.62 -0.61 40.99
C GLN A 253 -5.15 -0.41 40.58
N GLY A 254 -4.68 0.84 40.54
CA GLY A 254 -3.30 1.19 40.12
C GLY A 254 -3.13 1.52 38.63
N MET A 255 -4.18 1.36 37.80
CA MET A 255 -4.20 1.87 36.44
C MET A 255 -4.62 3.35 36.41
N PRO A 256 -4.17 4.15 35.42
CA PRO A 256 -4.58 5.54 35.28
C PRO A 256 -6.10 5.62 35.15
N GLU A 257 -6.74 6.55 35.87
CA GLU A 257 -8.18 6.78 35.77
C GLU A 257 -8.56 7.03 34.29
N PRO A 258 -9.73 6.53 33.83
CA PRO A 258 -10.21 6.83 32.49
C PRO A 258 -10.31 8.33 32.29
N VAL A 259 -9.38 8.89 31.52
CA VAL A 259 -9.44 10.30 31.16
C VAL A 259 -10.47 10.38 30.03
N GLU A 260 -11.52 11.19 30.21
CA GLU A 260 -12.28 11.61 29.05
C GLU A 260 -11.29 12.13 28.02
N SER A 261 -11.30 11.50 26.84
CA SER A 261 -10.37 11.82 25.77
C SER A 261 -10.17 13.33 25.69
N PRO A 262 -8.94 13.86 25.61
CA PRO A 262 -8.72 15.22 25.14
C PRO A 262 -9.11 15.28 23.66
N SER A 263 -10.39 15.20 23.39
CA SER A 263 -11.03 15.70 22.17
C SER A 263 -11.60 17.10 22.41
N ALA A 264 -11.51 17.64 23.64
CA ALA A 264 -12.11 18.93 24.01
C ALA A 264 -11.10 20.04 24.37
N GLY A 265 -9.78 19.80 24.30
CA GLY A 265 -8.78 20.79 24.74
C GLY A 265 -8.52 21.93 23.75
N ARG A 266 -8.91 21.75 22.48
CA ARG A 266 -8.82 22.78 21.44
C ARG A 266 -9.99 22.57 20.50
N ASP A 267 -11.01 23.41 20.66
CA ASP A 267 -12.10 23.57 19.71
C ASP A 267 -11.53 23.63 18.29
N ARG A 268 -12.21 23.09 17.27
CA ARG A 268 -11.84 23.26 15.86
C ARG A 268 -11.53 24.74 15.59
N ASN A 269 -12.28 25.64 16.22
CA ASN A 269 -12.14 27.09 16.13
C ASN A 269 -10.80 27.65 16.67
N SER A 270 -10.02 26.86 17.41
CA SER A 270 -8.67 27.24 17.87
C SER A 270 -7.56 27.02 16.83
N TYR A 271 -7.90 26.40 15.70
CA TYR A 271 -6.99 26.18 14.58
C TYR A 271 -7.41 27.06 13.39
N ALA A 272 -6.43 27.57 12.64
CA ALA A 272 -6.72 28.45 11.50
C ALA A 272 -7.39 27.71 10.33
N LYS A 273 -7.15 26.40 10.21
CA LYS A 273 -7.73 25.53 9.17
C LYS A 273 -7.68 24.07 9.61
N HIS A 274 -8.65 23.27 9.15
CA HIS A 274 -8.65 21.82 9.20
C HIS A 274 -8.45 21.23 7.80
N VAL A 275 -7.34 20.54 7.58
CA VAL A 275 -7.08 19.80 6.33
C VAL A 275 -7.14 18.29 6.59
N MET A 276 -7.79 17.55 5.70
CA MET A 276 -7.75 16.09 5.70
C MET A 276 -6.81 15.60 4.60
N VAL A 277 -5.76 14.89 5.01
CA VAL A 277 -4.78 14.28 4.11
C VAL A 277 -5.20 12.84 3.82
N LEU A 278 -5.35 12.48 2.56
CA LEU A 278 -5.71 11.14 2.08
C LEU A 278 -4.51 10.49 1.40
N THR A 279 -3.97 9.42 1.97
CA THR A 279 -2.87 8.66 1.35
C THR A 279 -2.88 7.20 1.79
N ARG A 280 -2.45 6.31 0.88
CA ARG A 280 -2.28 4.89 1.13
C ARG A 280 -1.04 4.39 0.41
N GLY A 281 -0.33 3.44 1.00
CA GLY A 281 0.87 2.88 0.40
C GLY A 281 1.83 2.22 1.39
N THR A 282 3.09 2.13 0.98
CA THR A 282 4.22 1.74 1.83
C THR A 282 4.72 2.95 2.63
N GLN A 283 5.73 2.77 3.49
CA GLN A 283 6.27 3.87 4.28
C GLN A 283 6.77 5.05 3.40
N GLY A 284 7.27 4.76 2.20
CA GLY A 284 7.69 5.81 1.24
C GLY A 284 6.55 6.71 0.77
N ASP A 285 5.31 6.21 0.78
CA ASP A 285 4.11 6.95 0.42
C ASP A 285 3.53 7.74 1.60
N ILE A 286 3.86 7.36 2.84
CA ILE A 286 3.27 7.94 4.05
C ILE A 286 4.18 8.99 4.70
N GLN A 287 5.48 8.72 4.77
CA GLN A 287 6.45 9.58 5.45
C GLN A 287 6.48 11.02 4.92
N PRO A 288 6.42 11.27 3.60
CA PRO A 288 6.31 12.63 3.05
C PRO A 288 5.06 13.38 3.52
N PHE A 289 3.92 12.71 3.64
CA PHE A 289 2.67 13.33 4.11
C PHE A 289 2.71 13.61 5.61
N VAL A 290 3.40 12.78 6.40
CA VAL A 290 3.66 13.09 7.81
C VAL A 290 4.53 14.33 7.93
N ALA A 291 5.59 14.46 7.11
CA ALA A 291 6.44 15.66 7.09
C ALA A 291 5.63 16.92 6.74
N LEU A 292 4.79 16.84 5.71
CA LEU A 292 3.89 17.92 5.32
C LEU A 292 2.91 18.28 6.44
N ALA A 293 2.25 17.28 7.04
CA ALA A 293 1.28 17.50 8.11
C ALA A 293 1.90 18.15 9.35
N MET A 294 3.10 17.71 9.74
CA MET A 294 3.89 18.31 10.81
C MET A 294 4.24 19.77 10.49
N GLY A 295 4.66 20.05 9.25
CA GLY A 295 4.95 21.40 8.78
C GLY A 295 3.73 22.32 8.81
N LEU A 296 2.59 21.89 8.26
CA LEU A 296 1.34 22.65 8.24
C LEU A 296 0.85 22.96 9.67
N ALA A 297 0.92 21.98 10.57
CA ALA A 297 0.56 22.17 11.97
C ALA A 297 1.52 23.16 12.67
N GLN A 298 2.82 22.91 12.61
CA GLN A 298 3.84 23.65 13.35
C GLN A 298 4.00 25.10 12.84
N GLN A 299 3.92 25.31 11.53
CA GLN A 299 4.18 26.62 10.90
C GLN A 299 2.92 27.48 10.76
N LEU A 300 1.74 26.87 10.59
CA LEU A 300 0.50 27.60 10.29
C LEU A 300 -0.59 27.46 11.38
N ASN A 301 -0.32 26.70 12.45
CA ASN A 301 -1.31 26.35 13.47
C ASN A 301 -2.57 25.67 12.88
N TRP A 302 -2.37 24.82 11.87
CA TRP A 302 -3.45 24.05 11.27
C TRP A 302 -3.69 22.75 12.04
N MET A 303 -4.93 22.28 11.97
CA MET A 303 -5.27 20.91 12.31
C MET A 303 -5.18 20.05 11.05
N VAL A 304 -4.40 18.98 11.08
CA VAL A 304 -4.24 18.06 9.96
C VAL A 304 -4.69 16.66 10.37
N THR A 305 -5.70 16.11 9.71
CA THR A 305 -6.08 14.71 9.88
C THR A 305 -5.47 13.87 8.77
N ILE A 306 -4.55 12.97 9.09
CA ILE A 306 -4.01 11.99 8.16
C ILE A 306 -4.90 10.75 8.17
N CYS A 307 -5.47 10.43 7.00
CA CYS A 307 -6.25 9.22 6.75
C CYS A 307 -5.44 8.21 5.94
N THR A 308 -5.00 7.13 6.59
CA THR A 308 -4.10 6.10 6.02
C THR A 308 -4.23 4.76 6.78
N GLU A 309 -3.47 3.74 6.41
CA GLU A 309 -3.54 2.39 7.00
C GLU A 309 -3.26 2.38 8.51
N LEU A 310 -3.96 1.51 9.25
CA LEU A 310 -3.92 1.42 10.72
C LEU A 310 -2.49 1.23 11.27
N ARG A 311 -1.64 0.50 10.54
CA ARG A 311 -0.25 0.24 10.91
C ARG A 311 0.61 1.50 11.11
N TYR A 312 0.24 2.61 10.48
CA TYR A 312 0.96 3.88 10.60
C TYR A 312 0.50 4.73 11.79
N LYS A 313 -0.54 4.32 12.53
CA LYS A 313 -1.04 5.03 13.73
C LYS A 313 0.08 5.30 14.76
N PRO A 314 0.92 4.32 15.17
CA PRO A 314 2.00 4.60 16.13
C PRO A 314 3.05 5.56 15.58
N PHE A 315 3.42 5.40 14.31
CA PHE A 315 4.37 6.28 13.62
C PHE A 315 3.89 7.74 13.59
N ILE A 316 2.63 7.97 13.23
CA ILE A 316 2.02 9.31 13.18
C ILE A 316 1.90 9.90 14.58
N LYS A 317 1.40 9.14 15.57
CA LYS A 317 1.28 9.61 16.96
C LYS A 317 2.64 10.03 17.54
N LYS A 318 3.69 9.23 17.29
CA LYS A 318 5.06 9.52 17.77
C LYS A 318 5.56 10.87 17.27
N HIS A 319 5.38 11.18 15.99
CA HIS A 319 5.80 12.47 15.44
C HIS A 319 4.89 13.60 15.90
N ALA A 320 3.57 13.40 15.90
CA ALA A 320 2.62 14.40 16.36
C ALA A 320 2.85 14.86 17.82
N ALA A 321 3.41 13.99 18.66
CA ALA A 321 3.76 14.31 20.05
C ALA A 321 4.85 15.38 20.19
N THR A 322 5.61 15.67 19.12
CA THR A 322 6.66 16.71 19.14
C THR A 322 6.16 18.10 18.76
N LEU A 323 4.87 18.23 18.40
CA LEU A 323 4.29 19.51 17.97
C LEU A 323 4.13 20.46 19.16
N THR A 324 4.46 21.73 18.93
CA THR A 324 4.18 22.83 19.87
C THR A 324 3.06 23.76 19.38
N SER A 325 2.74 23.70 18.08
CA SER A 325 1.66 24.46 17.43
C SER A 325 0.87 23.56 16.46
N GLY A 326 -0.41 23.87 16.25
CA GLY A 326 -1.32 23.05 15.46
C GLY A 326 -1.62 21.69 16.08
N ALA A 327 -2.15 20.76 15.27
CA ALA A 327 -2.38 19.38 15.69
C ALA A 327 -2.36 18.42 14.50
N VAL A 328 -1.83 17.21 14.72
CA VAL A 328 -1.93 16.11 13.75
C VAL A 328 -2.76 14.97 14.35
N ARG A 329 -3.83 14.60 13.64
CA ARG A 329 -4.76 13.52 14.01
C ARG A 329 -4.62 12.36 13.02
N PHE A 330 -4.85 11.14 13.51
CA PHE A 330 -4.88 9.93 12.70
C PHE A 330 -6.32 9.42 12.52
N ARG A 331 -6.66 8.96 11.31
CA ARG A 331 -7.87 8.18 11.01
C ARG A 331 -7.53 7.00 10.10
N PRO A 332 -8.11 5.81 10.33
CA PRO A 332 -7.80 4.65 9.51
C PRO A 332 -8.53 4.69 8.17
N SER A 333 -7.84 4.31 7.10
CA SER A 333 -8.38 4.20 5.73
C SER A 333 -8.92 2.81 5.38
N GLY A 334 -8.67 1.81 6.23
CA GLY A 334 -8.83 0.40 5.86
C GLY A 334 -7.70 -0.10 4.93
N GLY A 335 -7.62 -1.43 4.85
CA GLY A 335 -6.65 -2.21 4.07
C GLY A 335 -5.23 -2.22 4.64
N ASP A 336 -4.39 -3.11 4.12
CA ASP A 336 -2.96 -3.18 4.44
C ASP A 336 -2.12 -3.38 3.16
N THR A 337 -1.53 -2.29 2.67
CA THR A 337 -0.76 -2.31 1.42
C THR A 337 0.52 -3.14 1.54
N THR A 338 1.19 -3.11 2.69
CA THR A 338 2.47 -3.82 2.85
C THR A 338 2.27 -5.32 2.94
N ASN A 339 1.27 -5.78 3.69
CA ASN A 339 0.95 -7.21 3.76
C ASN A 339 0.53 -7.76 2.39
N ARG A 340 -0.22 -6.99 1.60
CA ARG A 340 -0.65 -7.41 0.26
C ARG A 340 0.51 -7.49 -0.74
N VAL A 341 1.43 -6.52 -0.75
CA VAL A 341 2.64 -6.55 -1.61
C VAL A 341 3.50 -7.77 -1.33
N ASN A 342 3.45 -8.28 -0.10
CA ASN A 342 4.13 -9.51 0.29
C ASN A 342 3.41 -10.80 -0.16
N GLY A 343 2.20 -10.75 -0.72
CA GLY A 343 1.49 -11.94 -1.21
C GLY A 343 2.11 -12.52 -2.48
N ASP A 344 2.15 -13.85 -2.61
CA ASP A 344 2.94 -14.54 -3.66
C ASP A 344 2.50 -14.18 -5.10
N ILE A 345 1.20 -14.03 -5.35
CA ILE A 345 0.66 -13.62 -6.66
C ILE A 345 1.11 -12.21 -7.02
N VAL A 346 1.05 -11.29 -6.06
CA VAL A 346 1.51 -9.91 -6.25
C VAL A 346 3.01 -9.92 -6.49
N ARG A 347 3.78 -10.66 -5.68
CA ARG A 347 5.22 -10.84 -5.86
C ARG A 347 5.56 -11.30 -7.28
N TRP A 348 4.91 -12.37 -7.77
CA TRP A 348 5.09 -12.85 -9.14
C TRP A 348 4.80 -11.77 -10.19
N ALA A 349 3.68 -11.06 -10.05
CA ALA A 349 3.28 -10.02 -11.00
C ALA A 349 4.26 -8.84 -11.00
N LEU A 350 4.82 -8.50 -9.84
CA LEU A 350 5.82 -7.45 -9.71
C LEU A 350 7.14 -7.84 -10.40
N HIS A 351 7.62 -9.08 -10.25
CA HIS A 351 8.88 -9.57 -10.85
C HIS A 351 8.85 -9.73 -12.38
N THR A 352 7.76 -9.37 -13.06
CA THR A 352 7.68 -9.43 -14.52
C THR A 352 8.45 -8.29 -15.20
N LYS A 353 9.23 -8.61 -16.23
CA LYS A 353 9.91 -7.63 -17.08
C LYS A 353 9.01 -7.04 -18.17
N SER A 354 7.83 -7.64 -18.40
CA SER A 354 6.93 -7.25 -19.50
C SER A 354 6.33 -5.85 -19.26
N ALA A 355 6.62 -4.91 -20.16
CA ALA A 355 6.05 -3.56 -20.13
C ALA A 355 4.52 -3.57 -20.25
N VAL A 356 3.95 -4.54 -20.99
CA VAL A 356 2.49 -4.70 -21.11
C VAL A 356 1.87 -5.11 -19.78
N VAL A 357 2.46 -6.11 -19.09
CA VAL A 357 1.96 -6.56 -17.79
C VAL A 357 2.10 -5.46 -16.74
N GLN A 358 3.23 -4.74 -16.73
CA GLN A 358 3.40 -3.59 -15.83
C GLN A 358 2.44 -2.43 -16.15
N GLY A 359 2.13 -2.16 -17.42
CA GLY A 359 1.12 -1.19 -17.82
C GLY A 359 -0.28 -1.56 -17.31
N LEU A 360 -0.61 -2.85 -17.26
CA LEU A 360 -1.87 -3.35 -16.69
C LEU A 360 -1.91 -3.21 -15.17
N ILE A 361 -0.81 -3.55 -14.49
CA ILE A 361 -0.67 -3.36 -13.04
C ILE A 361 -0.87 -1.87 -12.71
N LEU A 362 -0.24 -0.98 -13.47
CA LEU A 362 -0.39 0.47 -13.30
C LEU A 362 -1.83 0.93 -13.55
N ALA A 363 -2.45 0.48 -14.65
CA ALA A 363 -3.79 0.90 -14.98
C ALA A 363 -4.87 0.37 -14.01
N ARG A 364 -4.59 -0.69 -13.23
CA ARG A 364 -5.47 -1.21 -12.17
C ARG A 364 -5.03 -0.78 -10.75
N SER A 365 -3.89 -0.09 -10.60
CA SER A 365 -3.28 0.13 -9.29
C SER A 365 -4.17 0.91 -8.32
N GLU A 366 -5.00 1.83 -8.83
CA GLU A 366 -5.89 2.64 -8.00
C GLU A 366 -7.12 1.86 -7.52
N MET A 367 -7.63 0.91 -8.32
CA MET A 367 -8.79 0.09 -7.96
C MET A 367 -8.56 -0.71 -6.68
N GLU A 368 -7.30 -1.04 -6.38
CA GLU A 368 -6.90 -1.70 -5.13
C GLU A 368 -7.20 -0.86 -3.88
N PHE A 369 -7.36 0.46 -4.02
CA PHE A 369 -7.66 1.36 -2.91
C PHE A 369 -9.14 1.72 -2.81
N PHE A 370 -9.96 1.35 -3.79
CA PHE A 370 -11.39 1.69 -3.82
C PHE A 370 -12.21 1.12 -2.66
N SER A 371 -11.72 0.07 -2.00
CA SER A 371 -12.29 -0.42 -0.74
C SER A 371 -12.24 0.61 0.40
N SER A 372 -11.32 1.59 0.32
CA SER A 372 -11.21 2.68 1.29
C SER A 372 -12.22 3.81 1.08
N GLU A 373 -12.93 3.86 -0.05
CA GLU A 373 -13.87 4.96 -0.31
C GLU A 373 -14.92 5.13 0.80
N PRO A 374 -15.61 4.08 1.29
CA PRO A 374 -16.69 4.27 2.26
C PRO A 374 -16.20 4.89 3.56
N ILE A 375 -15.03 4.44 4.04
CA ILE A 375 -14.48 4.90 5.32
C ILE A 375 -13.85 6.29 5.19
N MET A 376 -13.10 6.57 4.11
CA MET A 376 -12.54 7.91 3.87
C MET A 376 -13.65 8.94 3.69
N PHE A 377 -14.72 8.58 2.96
CA PHE A 377 -15.90 9.40 2.78
C PHE A 377 -16.58 9.67 4.12
N TRP A 378 -16.85 8.62 4.90
CA TRP A 378 -17.51 8.75 6.21
C TRP A 378 -16.69 9.66 7.14
N TRP A 379 -15.36 9.50 7.18
CA TRP A 379 -14.49 10.38 7.94
C TRP A 379 -14.57 11.84 7.48
N ALA A 380 -14.55 12.10 6.17
CA ALA A 380 -14.67 13.45 5.62
C ALA A 380 -16.04 14.07 5.94
N GLU A 381 -17.12 13.29 5.88
CA GLU A 381 -18.47 13.72 6.23
C GLU A 381 -18.59 14.08 7.72
N GLN A 382 -18.08 13.24 8.62
CA GLN A 382 -18.12 13.47 10.07
C GLN A 382 -17.27 14.67 10.50
N MET A 383 -16.14 14.90 9.82
CA MET A 383 -15.20 15.94 10.20
C MET A 383 -15.43 17.28 9.50
N ALA A 384 -16.02 17.27 8.30
CA ALA A 384 -16.21 18.42 7.43
C ALA A 384 -14.94 19.31 7.32
N PRO A 385 -13.80 18.75 6.84
CA PRO A 385 -12.55 19.51 6.73
C PRO A 385 -12.70 20.67 5.73
N ASP A 386 -11.88 21.71 5.90
CA ASP A 386 -11.88 22.89 5.02
C ASP A 386 -11.25 22.58 3.64
N ALA A 387 -10.38 21.56 3.56
CA ALA A 387 -9.81 21.07 2.32
C ALA A 387 -9.31 19.62 2.41
N LEU A 388 -9.19 18.98 1.25
CA LEU A 388 -8.54 17.69 1.06
C LEU A 388 -7.14 17.88 0.46
N VAL A 389 -6.16 17.13 0.96
CA VAL A 389 -4.86 16.94 0.30
C VAL A 389 -4.71 15.46 -0.01
N TYR A 390 -4.50 15.08 -1.26
CA TYR A 390 -4.51 13.66 -1.65
C TYR A 390 -3.21 13.22 -2.33
N GLY A 391 -2.82 11.97 -2.06
CA GLY A 391 -1.80 11.25 -2.83
C GLY A 391 -2.36 10.56 -4.07
N PHE A 392 -1.48 10.19 -5.00
CA PHE A 392 -1.86 9.61 -6.29
C PHE A 392 -2.63 8.29 -6.18
N THR A 393 -2.45 7.52 -5.09
CA THR A 393 -3.09 6.22 -4.87
C THR A 393 -4.59 6.33 -4.59
N VAL A 394 -5.09 7.50 -4.21
CA VAL A 394 -6.48 7.73 -3.79
C VAL A 394 -7.12 8.95 -4.46
N ALA A 395 -6.60 9.38 -5.62
CA ALA A 395 -7.05 10.57 -6.34
C ALA A 395 -8.55 10.52 -6.70
N SER A 396 -9.03 9.40 -7.24
CA SER A 396 -10.44 9.18 -7.60
C SER A 396 -11.36 9.15 -6.37
N ILE A 397 -10.86 8.67 -5.22
CA ILE A 397 -11.61 8.73 -3.95
C ILE A 397 -11.71 10.17 -3.48
N ALA A 398 -10.61 10.93 -3.51
CA ALA A 398 -10.60 12.35 -3.18
C ALA A 398 -11.56 13.14 -4.09
N MET A 399 -11.62 12.81 -5.38
CA MET A 399 -12.57 13.41 -6.32
C MET A 399 -14.03 13.12 -5.94
N ILE A 400 -14.37 11.88 -5.56
CA ILE A 400 -15.72 11.52 -5.10
C ILE A 400 -16.10 12.34 -3.87
N ILE A 401 -15.21 12.42 -2.88
CA ILE A 401 -15.44 13.15 -1.64
C ILE A 401 -15.59 14.65 -1.92
N SER A 402 -14.66 15.22 -2.69
CA SER A 402 -14.66 16.64 -3.07
C SER A 402 -15.93 17.03 -3.80
N GLU A 403 -16.34 16.27 -4.81
CA GLU A 403 -17.53 16.55 -5.62
C GLU A 403 -18.82 16.36 -4.81
N LYS A 404 -18.91 15.31 -3.99
CA LYS A 404 -20.13 15.04 -3.23
C LYS A 404 -20.32 15.97 -2.03
N LEU A 405 -19.25 16.23 -1.28
CA LEU A 405 -19.30 17.02 -0.05
C LEU A 405 -18.96 18.50 -0.29
N GLN A 406 -18.66 18.89 -1.53
CA GLN A 406 -18.26 20.24 -1.92
C GLN A 406 -17.02 20.75 -1.16
N ILE A 407 -16.03 19.86 -0.96
CA ILE A 407 -14.78 20.19 -0.25
C ILE A 407 -13.68 20.48 -1.28
N PRO A 408 -12.97 21.62 -1.19
CA PRO A 408 -11.81 21.90 -2.03
C PRO A 408 -10.73 20.83 -1.93
N MET A 409 -10.02 20.53 -3.03
CA MET A 409 -8.96 19.52 -3.03
C MET A 409 -7.67 20.00 -3.70
N LEU A 410 -6.54 19.47 -3.24
CA LEU A 410 -5.21 19.67 -3.80
C LEU A 410 -4.46 18.34 -3.87
N GLY A 411 -3.81 18.07 -5.00
CA GLY A 411 -2.94 16.90 -5.16
C GLY A 411 -1.56 17.16 -4.55
N PHE A 412 -1.04 16.23 -3.74
CA PHE A 412 0.35 16.21 -3.31
C PHE A 412 0.99 14.91 -3.84
N VAL A 413 1.67 15.01 -4.98
CA VAL A 413 1.91 13.86 -5.86
C VAL A 413 3.39 13.46 -5.87
N LEU A 414 3.70 12.38 -5.17
CA LEU A 414 5.07 11.83 -5.06
C LEU A 414 5.55 11.11 -6.33
N GLN A 415 4.63 10.70 -7.20
CA GLN A 415 4.95 10.03 -8.46
C GLN A 415 4.56 10.92 -9.64
N PRO A 416 5.46 11.77 -10.16
CA PRO A 416 5.12 12.74 -11.21
C PRO A 416 4.77 12.06 -12.53
N THR A 417 5.22 10.82 -12.76
CA THR A 417 4.92 10.06 -13.97
C THR A 417 3.45 9.62 -14.06
N CYS A 418 2.62 9.82 -13.04
CA CYS A 418 1.16 9.65 -13.18
C CYS A 418 0.46 10.91 -13.73
N ILE A 419 1.13 12.06 -13.72
CA ILE A 419 0.61 13.31 -14.28
C ILE A 419 0.87 13.31 -15.80
N PRO A 420 -0.16 13.47 -16.64
CA PRO A 420 -0.01 13.51 -18.09
C PRO A 420 1.08 14.49 -18.55
N SER A 421 2.04 13.98 -19.32
CA SER A 421 3.03 14.78 -20.05
C SER A 421 3.57 14.02 -21.27
N SER A 422 3.89 14.74 -22.35
CA SER A 422 4.59 14.20 -23.52
C SER A 422 6.08 13.94 -23.25
N GLN A 423 6.67 14.62 -22.27
CA GLN A 423 8.10 14.47 -21.94
C GLN A 423 8.38 13.20 -21.13
N TYR A 424 7.47 12.85 -20.21
CA TYR A 424 7.66 11.73 -19.29
C TYR A 424 6.51 10.72 -19.40
N PRO A 425 6.75 9.54 -20.03
CA PRO A 425 5.73 8.51 -20.10
C PRO A 425 5.45 7.90 -18.72
N PRO A 426 4.25 7.35 -18.50
CA PRO A 426 3.85 6.72 -17.24
C PRO A 426 4.71 5.51 -16.86
N LEU A 427 5.28 4.82 -17.86
CA LEU A 427 6.20 3.71 -17.66
C LEU A 427 7.35 3.80 -18.66
N GLN A 428 8.58 3.69 -18.16
CA GLN A 428 9.77 3.58 -19.00
C GLN A 428 10.09 2.11 -19.32
N MET A 429 10.70 1.83 -20.46
CA MET A 429 11.09 0.45 -20.81
C MET A 429 12.41 0.05 -20.13
N LEU A 430 12.55 -1.23 -19.78
CA LEU A 430 13.82 -1.78 -19.25
C LEU A 430 14.86 -2.03 -20.35
N ASN A 431 14.41 -2.41 -21.54
CA ASN A 431 15.28 -2.66 -22.68
C ASN A 431 14.92 -1.70 -23.80
N HIS A 432 15.92 -1.16 -24.49
CA HIS A 432 15.73 -0.86 -25.92
C HIS A 432 15.42 -2.20 -26.57
N LEU A 433 14.25 -2.36 -27.19
CA LEU A 433 13.96 -3.61 -27.90
C LEU A 433 15.11 -3.89 -28.86
N SER A 434 15.48 -5.17 -29.03
CA SER A 434 16.46 -5.62 -30.03
C SER A 434 16.04 -5.29 -31.47
N ILE A 435 14.88 -4.63 -31.65
CA ILE A 435 14.36 -4.11 -32.91
C ILE A 435 14.15 -2.59 -32.73
N PRO A 436 15.19 -1.76 -32.96
CA PRO A 436 15.14 -0.31 -32.80
C PRO A 436 13.99 0.36 -33.57
N LEU A 437 13.61 -0.20 -34.72
CA LEU A 437 12.56 0.33 -35.60
C LEU A 437 11.16 0.36 -34.98
N LEU A 438 10.83 -0.60 -34.09
CA LEU A 438 9.50 -0.69 -33.46
C LEU A 438 9.43 0.03 -32.10
N THR A 439 10.58 0.47 -31.57
CA THR A 439 10.67 1.10 -30.24
C THR A 439 9.90 2.42 -30.15
N PRO A 440 9.96 3.33 -31.15
CA PRO A 440 9.15 4.56 -31.14
C PRO A 440 7.65 4.25 -31.18
N LEU A 441 7.22 3.34 -32.07
CA LEU A 441 5.81 2.96 -32.22
C LEU A 441 5.21 2.37 -30.93
N ILE A 442 5.98 1.59 -30.17
CA ILE A 442 5.52 1.00 -28.90
C ILE A 442 5.48 2.04 -27.77
N LYS A 443 6.48 2.95 -27.71
CA LYS A 443 6.50 4.07 -26.76
C LYS A 443 5.32 5.01 -26.97
N ASP A 444 5.05 5.38 -28.22
CA ASP A 444 4.03 6.38 -28.56
C ASP A 444 2.60 5.81 -28.50
N SER A 445 2.42 4.48 -28.63
CA SER A 445 1.10 3.85 -28.62
C SER A 445 0.70 3.18 -27.30
N ILE A 446 1.53 2.31 -26.70
CA ILE A 446 1.12 1.42 -25.58
C ILE A 446 1.58 1.94 -24.22
N LEU A 447 2.62 2.78 -24.19
CA LEU A 447 3.16 3.35 -22.95
C LEU A 447 2.84 4.83 -22.79
N SER A 448 1.97 5.39 -23.64
CA SER A 448 1.51 6.77 -23.54
C SER A 448 0.49 6.96 -22.42
N HIS A 449 0.43 8.18 -21.88
CA HIS A 449 -0.60 8.57 -20.90
C HIS A 449 -2.01 8.36 -21.44
N ALA A 450 -2.26 8.68 -22.71
CA ALA A 450 -3.56 8.50 -23.34
C ALA A 450 -4.00 7.02 -23.35
N PHE A 451 -3.09 6.11 -23.68
CA PHE A 451 -3.40 4.67 -23.70
C PHE A 451 -3.61 4.11 -22.29
N ILE A 452 -2.69 4.40 -21.37
CA ILE A 452 -2.80 3.93 -19.97
C ILE A 452 -4.06 4.50 -19.32
N ASN A 453 -4.39 5.76 -19.57
CA ASN A 453 -5.63 6.35 -19.07
C ASN A 453 -6.86 5.69 -19.69
N ARG A 454 -6.90 5.42 -21.00
CA ARG A 454 -8.02 4.69 -21.63
C ARG A 454 -8.17 3.27 -21.06
N LEU A 455 -7.05 2.58 -20.85
CA LEU A 455 -7.03 1.25 -20.26
C LEU A 455 -7.53 1.28 -18.80
N LYS A 456 -7.09 2.26 -18.03
CA LYS A 456 -7.56 2.55 -16.67
C LYS A 456 -9.05 2.86 -16.66
N SER A 457 -9.52 3.76 -17.53
CA SER A 457 -10.95 4.08 -17.66
C SER A 457 -11.76 2.82 -17.88
N TYR A 458 -11.31 1.91 -18.75
CA TYR A 458 -12.00 0.66 -19.06
C TYR A 458 -11.98 -0.35 -17.89
N MET A 459 -10.84 -0.52 -17.22
CA MET A 459 -10.70 -1.50 -16.14
C MET A 459 -11.35 -1.04 -14.84
N ASP A 460 -11.19 0.24 -14.48
CA ASP A 460 -11.75 0.81 -13.26
C ASP A 460 -13.23 1.18 -13.44
N TYR A 461 -13.72 1.28 -14.68
CA TYR A 461 -15.04 1.84 -15.03
C TYR A 461 -16.15 1.33 -14.13
N SER A 462 -16.30 0.01 -14.02
CA SER A 462 -17.43 -0.59 -13.30
C SER A 462 -17.39 -0.29 -11.82
N THR A 463 -16.20 -0.34 -11.22
CA THR A 463 -16.01 -0.15 -9.78
C THR A 463 -16.14 1.32 -9.42
N LEU A 464 -15.46 2.19 -10.16
CA LEU A 464 -15.54 3.64 -9.98
C LEU A 464 -16.96 4.16 -10.24
N THR A 465 -17.62 3.69 -11.30
CA THR A 465 -19.03 4.01 -11.57
C THR A 465 -19.94 3.53 -10.45
N ALA A 466 -19.72 2.33 -9.90
CA ALA A 466 -20.52 1.84 -8.78
C ALA A 466 -20.34 2.72 -7.52
N LEU A 467 -19.11 3.14 -7.21
CA LEU A 467 -18.85 4.07 -6.10
C LEU A 467 -19.52 5.43 -6.32
N ARG A 468 -19.35 6.00 -7.51
CA ARG A 468 -19.95 7.30 -7.87
C ARG A 468 -21.48 7.25 -7.84
N LYS A 469 -22.08 6.22 -8.43
CA LYS A 469 -23.54 6.00 -8.40
C LYS A 469 -24.09 5.90 -6.99
N ARG A 470 -23.37 5.26 -6.05
CA ARG A 470 -23.76 5.18 -4.63
C ARG A 470 -23.82 6.56 -3.96
N ARG A 471 -23.04 7.53 -4.44
CA ARG A 471 -23.05 8.92 -3.98
C ARG A 471 -23.98 9.83 -4.79
N GLY A 472 -24.70 9.28 -5.78
CA GLY A 472 -25.54 10.05 -6.69
C GLY A 472 -24.74 10.89 -7.70
N LEU A 473 -23.50 10.49 -7.98
CA LEU A 473 -22.63 11.15 -8.94
C LEU A 473 -22.65 10.42 -10.30
N PRO A 474 -22.49 11.14 -11.43
CA PRO A 474 -22.45 10.54 -12.76
C PRO A 474 -21.21 9.66 -12.95
N PRO A 475 -21.23 8.66 -13.85
CA PRO A 475 -20.04 7.87 -14.18
C PRO A 475 -18.94 8.77 -14.77
N PHE A 476 -17.69 8.37 -14.58
CA PHE A 476 -16.52 9.16 -14.96
C PHE A 476 -15.30 8.25 -15.17
N GLY A 477 -14.44 8.59 -16.13
CA GLY A 477 -13.34 7.71 -16.54
C GLY A 477 -11.95 8.34 -16.66
N GLN A 478 -11.78 9.66 -16.55
CA GLN A 478 -10.53 10.36 -16.90
C GLN A 478 -9.99 11.26 -15.77
N PRO A 479 -9.61 10.71 -14.60
CA PRO A 479 -9.33 11.48 -13.38
C PRO A 479 -8.27 12.56 -13.56
N TRP A 480 -7.09 12.20 -14.08
CA TRP A 480 -6.00 13.17 -14.22
C TRP A 480 -6.29 14.28 -15.22
N TYR A 481 -6.91 13.98 -16.36
CA TYR A 481 -7.32 15.03 -17.31
C TYR A 481 -8.32 15.99 -16.67
N SER A 482 -9.33 15.48 -15.97
CA SER A 482 -10.31 16.33 -15.28
C SER A 482 -9.69 17.22 -14.20
N VAL A 483 -8.68 16.72 -13.47
CA VAL A 483 -7.93 17.50 -12.48
C VAL A 483 -7.20 18.66 -13.18
N LEU A 484 -6.50 18.37 -14.28
CA LEU A 484 -5.73 19.36 -15.03
C LEU A 484 -6.60 20.37 -15.78
N ASP A 485 -7.64 19.92 -16.48
CA ASP A 485 -8.55 20.75 -17.28
C ASP A 485 -9.32 21.77 -16.42
N GLN A 486 -9.58 21.44 -15.16
CA GLN A 486 -10.22 22.33 -14.19
C GLN A 486 -9.24 23.23 -13.45
N GLY A 487 -7.94 23.13 -13.74
CA GLY A 487 -6.90 23.88 -13.02
C GLY A 487 -6.82 23.50 -11.54
N SER A 488 -7.22 22.28 -11.16
CA SER A 488 -7.13 21.83 -9.77
C SER A 488 -5.65 21.79 -9.35
N PRO A 489 -5.29 22.37 -8.19
CA PRO A 489 -3.91 22.52 -7.80
C PRO A 489 -3.24 21.17 -7.51
N VAL A 490 -1.99 21.03 -7.97
CA VAL A 490 -1.13 19.86 -7.75
C VAL A 490 0.27 20.32 -7.38
N VAL A 491 0.70 19.98 -6.17
CA VAL A 491 2.08 20.13 -5.70
C VAL A 491 2.83 18.82 -5.91
N VAL A 492 3.99 18.90 -6.55
CA VAL A 492 4.88 17.78 -6.79
C VAL A 492 6.16 18.02 -5.97
N PRO A 493 6.33 17.37 -4.80
CA PRO A 493 7.46 17.59 -3.88
C PRO A 493 8.76 16.97 -4.38
N ILE A 494 9.23 17.48 -5.50
CA ILE A 494 10.40 17.00 -6.23
C ILE A 494 11.17 18.23 -6.71
N ASN A 495 12.46 18.27 -6.39
CA ASN A 495 13.35 19.31 -6.88
C ASN A 495 13.42 19.31 -8.41
N GLU A 496 13.29 20.48 -9.01
CA GLU A 496 13.27 20.64 -10.47
C GLU A 496 14.57 20.19 -11.16
N VAL A 497 15.73 20.42 -10.54
CA VAL A 497 17.04 19.97 -11.05
C VAL A 497 17.11 18.44 -11.07
N ALA A 498 16.63 17.80 -10.00
CA ALA A 498 16.51 16.35 -9.91
C ALA A 498 15.56 15.78 -10.95
N PHE A 499 14.41 16.43 -11.17
CA PHE A 499 13.41 15.97 -12.12
C PHE A 499 13.87 16.09 -13.58
N GLY A 500 14.65 17.13 -13.91
CA GLY A 500 15.07 17.42 -15.28
C GLY A 500 14.33 18.59 -15.92
N GLY A 501 13.89 19.54 -15.10
CA GLY A 501 13.10 20.68 -15.52
C GLY A 501 11.61 20.38 -15.50
N ARG A 502 10.82 21.43 -15.28
CA ARG A 502 9.36 21.35 -15.40
C ARG A 502 8.93 21.07 -16.84
N PRO A 503 8.08 20.05 -17.09
CA PRO A 503 7.53 19.81 -18.42
C PRO A 503 6.83 21.04 -18.98
N PRO A 504 7.05 21.40 -20.26
CA PRO A 504 6.44 22.59 -20.85
C PRO A 504 4.93 22.44 -21.04
N ASP A 505 4.42 21.21 -21.08
CA ASP A 505 3.01 20.89 -21.29
C ASP A 505 2.21 20.73 -20.00
N TRP A 506 2.85 20.82 -18.83
CA TRP A 506 2.12 20.88 -17.56
C TRP A 506 1.43 22.24 -17.40
N PRO A 507 0.15 22.31 -17.00
CA PRO A 507 -0.55 23.56 -16.74
C PRO A 507 -0.04 24.23 -15.46
N SER A 508 -0.23 25.55 -15.32
CA SER A 508 0.27 26.34 -14.17
C SER A 508 -0.25 25.87 -12.81
N CYS A 509 -1.33 25.08 -12.76
CA CYS A 509 -1.82 24.45 -11.54
C CYS A 509 -0.93 23.30 -11.03
N VAL A 510 0.07 22.85 -11.81
CA VAL A 510 1.07 21.86 -11.40
C VAL A 510 2.40 22.55 -11.10
N GLU A 511 2.85 22.45 -9.86
CA GLU A 511 4.07 23.09 -9.35
C GLU A 511 5.06 22.06 -8.81
N LEU A 512 6.30 22.08 -9.31
CA LEU A 512 7.43 21.40 -8.69
C LEU A 512 7.92 22.24 -7.50
N THR A 513 8.18 21.59 -6.38
CA THR A 513 8.75 22.23 -5.19
C THR A 513 10.11 21.62 -4.86
N GLU A 514 10.29 21.11 -3.64
CA GLU A 514 11.51 20.47 -3.18
C GLU A 514 11.17 19.10 -2.61
N PHE A 515 12.15 18.19 -2.62
CA PHE A 515 12.01 16.93 -1.89
C PHE A 515 11.66 17.20 -0.43
N ILE A 516 10.71 16.44 0.09
CA ILE A 516 10.25 16.61 1.46
C ILE A 516 10.75 15.48 2.35
N TYR A 517 11.46 15.85 3.42
CA TYR A 517 12.05 14.92 4.37
C TYR A 517 11.43 15.12 5.75
N LEU A 518 10.99 14.03 6.35
CA LEU A 518 10.56 14.04 7.75
C LEU A 518 11.80 14.18 8.64
N THR A 519 12.07 15.38 9.13
CA THR A 519 13.03 15.55 10.22
C THR A 519 12.36 15.26 11.54
N SER A 520 12.77 14.19 12.20
CA SER A 520 12.76 14.20 13.66
C SER A 520 13.89 15.13 14.13
N SER A 521 13.66 15.88 15.20
CA SER A 521 14.71 16.53 16.01
C SER A 521 15.77 15.53 16.52
N SER A 522 15.55 14.25 16.28
CA SER A 522 16.50 13.15 16.34
C SER A 522 16.52 12.40 15.00
N VAL A 523 17.21 12.89 13.96
CA VAL A 523 17.68 11.95 12.92
C VAL A 523 18.40 10.86 13.71
N GLY A 524 17.83 9.65 13.76
CA GLY A 524 18.33 8.61 14.65
C GLY A 524 19.83 8.49 14.44
N ALA A 525 20.61 8.47 15.51
CA ALA A 525 22.04 8.20 15.36
C ALA A 525 22.21 6.86 14.62
N LEU A 526 23.23 6.76 13.77
CA LEU A 526 23.63 5.45 13.27
C LEU A 526 23.91 4.55 14.48
N ALA A 527 23.51 3.28 14.41
CA ALA A 527 23.77 2.33 15.48
C ALA A 527 25.28 2.31 15.80
N PRO A 528 25.69 2.29 17.08
CA PRO A 528 27.11 2.35 17.44
C PRO A 528 27.98 1.31 16.73
N ASP A 529 27.43 0.12 16.49
CA ASP A 529 28.13 -0.97 15.80
C ASP A 529 28.33 -0.68 14.31
N LEU A 530 27.34 -0.04 13.67
CA LEU A 530 27.45 0.44 12.30
C LEU A 530 28.48 1.57 12.21
N VAL A 531 28.52 2.48 13.19
CA VAL A 531 29.56 3.52 13.25
C VAL A 531 30.95 2.90 13.35
N ARG A 532 31.17 1.94 14.25
CA ARG A 532 32.46 1.24 14.36
C ARG A 532 32.86 0.53 13.06
N PHE A 533 31.90 -0.07 12.37
CA PHE A 533 32.14 -0.70 11.07
C PHE A 533 32.58 0.31 10.00
N LEU A 534 31.93 1.47 9.95
CA LEU A 534 32.26 2.54 9.01
C LEU A 534 33.61 3.20 9.33
N ASP A 535 33.91 3.45 10.61
CA ASP A 535 35.19 4.00 11.04
C ASP A 535 36.35 3.05 10.71
N ALA A 536 36.13 1.74 10.85
CA ALA A 536 37.11 0.75 10.41
C ALA A 536 37.30 0.73 8.89
N ALA A 537 36.23 0.96 8.10
CA ALA A 537 36.33 1.12 6.65
C ALA A 537 37.22 2.31 6.27
N ASP A 538 36.99 3.46 6.93
CA ASP A 538 37.75 4.69 6.71
C ASP A 538 39.24 4.51 7.08
N ASN A 539 39.51 3.87 8.22
CA ASN A 539 40.89 3.58 8.66
C ASN A 539 41.65 2.66 7.69
N ASP A 540 40.96 1.70 7.08
CA ASP A 540 41.55 0.78 6.10
C ASP A 540 41.63 1.38 4.69
N GLY A 541 41.04 2.55 4.46
CA GLY A 541 40.86 3.12 3.12
C GLY A 541 39.97 2.27 2.22
N ALA A 542 39.11 1.43 2.80
CA ALA A 542 38.23 0.52 2.09
C ALA A 542 36.94 1.22 1.66
N PRO A 543 36.53 1.13 0.38
CA PRO A 543 35.27 1.75 -0.04
C PRO A 543 34.07 1.08 0.64
N VAL A 544 33.03 1.87 0.92
CA VAL A 544 31.79 1.39 1.53
C VAL A 544 30.71 1.28 0.47
N VAL A 545 30.17 0.08 0.27
CA VAL A 545 29.02 -0.18 -0.59
C VAL A 545 27.79 -0.38 0.28
N VAL A 546 26.77 0.47 0.12
CA VAL A 546 25.50 0.30 0.82
C VAL A 546 24.48 -0.34 -0.11
N ILE A 547 23.88 -1.46 0.29
CA ILE A 547 22.88 -2.19 -0.49
C ILE A 547 21.57 -2.20 0.27
N GLY A 548 20.50 -1.69 -0.33
CA GLY A 548 19.19 -1.66 0.33
C GLY A 548 18.04 -1.52 -0.65
N PHE A 549 17.02 -2.36 -0.49
CA PHE A 549 15.84 -2.38 -1.35
C PHE A 549 14.56 -1.93 -0.62
N SER A 550 14.72 -1.30 0.55
CA SER A 550 13.62 -0.83 1.40
C SER A 550 12.55 -1.92 1.61
N SER A 551 11.26 -1.61 1.47
CA SER A 551 10.15 -2.57 1.64
C SER A 551 9.84 -3.39 0.37
N MET A 552 10.70 -3.35 -0.65
CA MET A 552 10.47 -4.10 -1.89
C MET A 552 10.58 -5.61 -1.64
N PRO A 553 9.67 -6.42 -2.23
CA PRO A 553 9.63 -7.86 -1.96
C PRO A 553 10.68 -8.61 -2.80
N ILE A 554 11.95 -8.41 -2.46
CA ILE A 554 13.09 -9.12 -3.03
C ILE A 554 13.51 -10.23 -2.05
N PRO A 555 13.66 -11.49 -2.51
CA PRO A 555 14.08 -12.58 -1.64
C PRO A 555 15.42 -12.30 -0.96
N ARG A 556 15.52 -12.57 0.35
CA ARG A 556 16.75 -12.39 1.14
C ARG A 556 17.95 -13.12 0.52
N GLU A 557 17.72 -14.34 0.04
CA GLU A 557 18.72 -15.17 -0.66
C GLU A 557 19.32 -14.46 -1.89
N SER A 558 18.50 -13.74 -2.67
CA SER A 558 18.98 -13.00 -3.84
C SER A 558 19.91 -11.86 -3.44
N ILE A 559 19.54 -11.10 -2.40
CA ILE A 559 20.35 -9.99 -1.88
C ILE A 559 21.67 -10.52 -1.31
N ALA A 560 21.61 -11.57 -0.48
CA ALA A 560 22.81 -12.16 0.13
C ALA A 560 23.80 -12.66 -0.92
N ARG A 561 23.33 -13.30 -2.00
CA ARG A 561 24.21 -13.73 -3.11
C ARG A 561 24.91 -12.57 -3.80
N ILE A 562 24.24 -11.44 -3.96
CA ILE A 562 24.82 -10.21 -4.51
C ILE A 562 25.89 -9.66 -3.55
N VAL A 563 25.55 -9.52 -2.25
CA VAL A 563 26.48 -9.06 -1.21
C VAL A 563 27.74 -9.92 -1.17
N ILE A 564 27.59 -11.26 -1.15
CA ILE A 564 28.72 -12.21 -1.14
C ILE A 564 29.59 -12.03 -2.37
N LYS A 565 29.00 -11.88 -3.56
CA LYS A 565 29.75 -11.67 -4.81
C LYS A 565 30.55 -10.38 -4.76
N ILE A 566 29.93 -9.28 -4.32
CA ILE A 566 30.57 -7.98 -4.21
C ILE A 566 31.75 -8.05 -3.24
N ALA A 567 31.51 -8.53 -2.02
CA ALA A 567 32.52 -8.63 -0.96
C ALA A 567 33.72 -9.51 -1.35
N LYS A 568 33.51 -10.58 -2.14
CA LYS A 568 34.56 -11.54 -2.49
C LYS A 568 35.30 -11.23 -3.80
N LYS A 569 34.67 -10.53 -4.74
CA LYS A 569 35.17 -10.45 -6.13
C LYS A 569 35.48 -9.05 -6.63
N CYS A 570 34.98 -7.98 -5.99
CA CYS A 570 35.32 -6.63 -6.42
C CYS A 570 36.80 -6.34 -6.13
N GLU A 571 37.47 -5.70 -7.08
CA GLU A 571 38.92 -5.48 -7.04
C GLU A 571 39.32 -4.59 -5.86
N ARG A 572 38.47 -3.61 -5.55
CA ARG A 572 38.66 -2.62 -4.48
C ARG A 572 38.34 -3.16 -3.07
N ARG A 573 37.93 -4.42 -2.94
CA ARG A 573 37.60 -5.09 -1.67
C ARG A 573 36.71 -4.24 -0.75
N PRO A 574 35.52 -3.82 -1.22
CA PRO A 574 34.65 -2.95 -0.44
C PRO A 574 34.15 -3.62 0.83
N ARG A 575 33.92 -2.81 1.86
CA ARG A 575 33.06 -3.18 2.99
C ARG A 575 31.60 -2.96 2.60
N VAL A 576 30.72 -3.91 2.90
CA VAL A 576 29.33 -3.87 2.43
C VAL A 576 28.36 -3.69 3.61
N VAL A 577 27.53 -2.67 3.57
CA VAL A 577 26.40 -2.51 4.49
C VAL A 577 25.14 -3.04 3.81
N ALA A 578 24.63 -4.18 4.28
CA ALA A 578 23.44 -4.85 3.76
C ALA A 578 22.20 -4.49 4.59
N LEU A 579 21.31 -3.68 4.00
CA LEU A 579 20.04 -3.26 4.60
C LEU A 579 18.93 -4.22 4.18
N LEU A 580 18.59 -5.15 5.06
CA LEU A 580 17.73 -6.30 4.75
C LEU A 580 16.28 -6.12 5.23
N GLY A 581 15.91 -5.00 5.85
CA GLY A 581 14.52 -4.73 6.23
C GLY A 581 13.89 -5.81 7.10
N ASP A 582 12.58 -6.01 6.95
CA ASP A 582 11.84 -7.11 7.60
C ASP A 582 12.15 -8.50 7.00
N SER A 583 12.97 -8.57 5.94
CA SER A 583 13.37 -9.85 5.34
C SER A 583 14.34 -10.64 6.22
N ILE A 584 14.80 -10.10 7.35
CA ILE A 584 15.61 -10.81 8.35
C ILE A 584 14.94 -12.12 8.82
N GLY A 585 13.61 -12.20 8.79
CA GLY A 585 12.87 -13.43 9.09
C GLY A 585 12.75 -14.43 7.95
N GLN A 586 13.21 -14.13 6.72
CA GLN A 586 13.18 -15.07 5.61
C GLN A 586 14.39 -16.00 5.64
N THR A 587 14.15 -17.30 5.58
CA THR A 587 15.21 -18.32 5.62
C THR A 587 16.03 -18.30 4.34
N MET A 588 17.35 -18.30 4.49
CA MET A 588 18.31 -18.51 3.40
C MET A 588 18.76 -19.97 3.36
N SER A 589 19.40 -20.38 2.27
CA SER A 589 20.06 -21.68 2.27
C SER A 589 21.19 -21.71 3.31
N ALA A 590 21.40 -22.84 3.99
CA ALA A 590 22.42 -22.99 5.03
C ALA A 590 23.83 -22.58 4.53
N ARG A 591 24.13 -22.85 3.25
CA ARG A 591 25.39 -22.46 2.62
C ARG A 591 25.54 -20.95 2.49
N THR A 592 24.48 -20.26 2.06
CA THR A 592 24.50 -18.79 1.91
C THR A 592 24.56 -18.13 3.28
N GLN A 593 23.84 -18.66 4.28
CA GLN A 593 23.89 -18.17 5.66
C GLN A 593 25.30 -18.31 6.25
N ALA A 594 25.90 -19.50 6.21
CA ALA A 594 27.26 -19.70 6.73
C ALA A 594 28.30 -18.79 6.06
N THR A 595 28.11 -18.49 4.76
CA THR A 595 29.01 -17.56 4.05
C THR A 595 28.80 -16.11 4.49
N MET A 596 27.56 -15.67 4.71
CA MET A 596 27.25 -14.35 5.26
C MET A 596 27.82 -14.21 6.67
N ASP A 597 27.60 -15.19 7.54
CA ASP A 597 28.07 -15.18 8.93
C ASP A 597 29.60 -15.05 8.99
N ALA A 598 30.31 -15.74 8.10
CA ALA A 598 31.77 -15.62 8.01
C ALA A 598 32.22 -14.21 7.57
N LEU A 599 31.51 -13.58 6.62
CA LEU A 599 31.80 -12.23 6.14
C LEU A 599 31.45 -11.14 7.17
N VAL A 600 30.39 -11.37 7.97
CA VAL A 600 30.03 -10.52 9.09
C VAL A 600 31.08 -10.63 10.19
N SER A 601 31.47 -11.87 10.52
CA SER A 601 32.50 -12.14 11.53
C SER A 601 33.88 -11.57 11.16
N SER A 602 34.21 -11.51 9.87
CA SER A 602 35.44 -10.88 9.38
C SER A 602 35.39 -9.34 9.29
N GLY A 603 34.24 -8.73 9.61
CA GLY A 603 34.05 -7.28 9.49
C GLY A 603 33.99 -6.78 8.04
N THR A 604 33.75 -7.65 7.06
CA THR A 604 33.62 -7.28 5.64
C THR A 604 32.19 -6.89 5.28
N VAL A 605 31.20 -7.49 5.95
CA VAL A 605 29.77 -7.20 5.77
C VAL A 605 29.16 -6.75 7.10
N PHE A 606 28.29 -5.75 7.05
CA PHE A 606 27.44 -5.36 8.19
C PHE A 606 25.98 -5.53 7.79
N GLU A 607 25.23 -6.35 8.53
CA GLU A 607 23.80 -6.53 8.31
C GLU A 607 22.99 -5.61 9.23
N ALA A 608 22.02 -4.91 8.68
CA ALA A 608 21.09 -4.09 9.44
C ALA A 608 19.66 -4.23 8.91
N LYS A 609 18.68 -4.05 9.80
CA LYS A 609 17.28 -3.89 9.39
C LYS A 609 17.08 -2.62 8.56
N GLY A 610 17.71 -1.53 8.95
CA GLY A 610 17.67 -0.24 8.27
C GLY A 610 18.54 0.77 8.99
N ALA A 611 18.75 1.92 8.36
CA ALA A 611 19.48 3.05 8.92
C ALA A 611 19.00 4.36 8.28
N PRO A 612 19.14 5.51 8.96
CA PRO A 612 18.87 6.81 8.35
C PRO A 612 19.79 7.06 7.14
N TYR A 613 19.21 7.07 5.94
CA TYR A 613 19.96 7.24 4.68
C TYR A 613 20.75 8.53 4.64
N SER A 614 20.20 9.62 5.17
CA SER A 614 20.88 10.92 5.24
C SER A 614 22.23 10.88 5.95
N LEU A 615 22.42 9.98 6.92
CA LEU A 615 23.70 9.78 7.63
C LEU A 615 24.54 8.67 6.99
N LEU A 616 23.92 7.56 6.62
CA LEU A 616 24.63 6.40 6.07
C LEU A 616 25.19 6.67 4.68
N PHE A 617 24.41 7.29 3.78
CA PHE A 617 24.85 7.54 2.40
C PHE A 617 25.97 8.57 2.33
N ALA A 618 26.07 9.49 3.31
CA ALA A 618 27.19 10.40 3.43
C ALA A 618 28.54 9.70 3.71
N ARG A 619 28.50 8.45 4.21
CA ARG A 619 29.67 7.59 4.46
C ARG A 619 29.84 6.49 3.39
N ALA A 620 29.03 6.51 2.33
CA ALA A 620 29.06 5.51 1.27
C ALA A 620 29.95 5.96 0.10
N SER A 621 30.67 5.01 -0.51
CA SER A 621 31.38 5.21 -1.78
C SER A 621 30.46 4.99 -2.98
N CYS A 622 29.48 4.10 -2.88
CA CYS A 622 28.35 3.98 -3.79
C CYS A 622 27.17 3.32 -3.09
N VAL A 623 25.97 3.47 -3.66
CA VAL A 623 24.76 2.81 -3.18
C VAL A 623 24.13 1.92 -4.25
N VAL A 624 23.58 0.79 -3.84
CA VAL A 624 22.80 -0.14 -4.66
C VAL A 624 21.37 -0.14 -4.15
N ILE A 625 20.45 0.47 -4.90
CA ILE A 625 19.07 0.74 -4.45
C ILE A 625 18.04 0.40 -5.52
N HIS A 626 16.78 0.25 -5.09
CA HIS A 626 15.66 -0.09 -5.98
C HIS A 626 15.13 1.04 -6.87
N GLY A 627 15.67 2.26 -6.75
CA GLY A 627 15.20 3.42 -7.51
C GLY A 627 13.92 4.06 -6.97
N GLY A 628 13.50 3.79 -5.73
CA GLY A 628 12.39 4.55 -5.14
C GLY A 628 12.77 6.01 -4.92
N LEU A 629 11.78 6.92 -5.01
CA LEU A 629 11.96 8.37 -4.80
C LEU A 629 12.80 8.68 -3.54
N GLY A 630 12.42 8.13 -2.39
CA GLY A 630 13.07 8.43 -1.10
C GLY A 630 14.56 8.12 -1.10
N ALA A 631 14.94 6.86 -1.32
CA ALA A 631 16.33 6.43 -1.37
C ALA A 631 17.14 7.14 -2.47
N THR A 632 16.53 7.35 -3.64
CA THR A 632 17.19 8.04 -4.76
C THR A 632 17.49 9.50 -4.41
N SER A 633 16.51 10.20 -3.82
CA SER A 633 16.67 11.59 -3.42
C SER A 633 17.73 11.76 -2.33
N ASP A 634 17.78 10.87 -1.33
CA ASP A 634 18.82 10.85 -0.30
C ASP A 634 20.20 10.63 -0.91
N ALA A 635 20.33 9.72 -1.88
CA ALA A 635 21.60 9.45 -2.55
C ALA A 635 22.07 10.63 -3.42
N MET A 636 21.16 11.24 -4.18
CA MET A 636 21.42 12.47 -4.93
C MET A 636 21.88 13.60 -4.01
N ARG A 637 21.23 13.76 -2.85
CA ARG A 637 21.58 14.78 -1.85
C ARG A 637 22.91 14.51 -1.17
N ALA A 638 23.24 13.25 -0.90
CA ALA A 638 24.52 12.84 -0.35
C ALA A 638 25.67 12.96 -1.38
N GLY A 639 25.36 13.01 -2.68
CA GLY A 639 26.36 13.14 -3.74
C GLY A 639 27.18 11.86 -3.94
N VAL A 640 26.51 10.73 -3.79
CA VAL A 640 27.08 9.39 -3.91
C VAL A 640 26.59 8.72 -5.20
N PRO A 641 27.46 8.01 -5.94
CA PRO A 641 27.05 7.23 -7.10
C PRO A 641 25.94 6.21 -6.80
N VAL A 642 25.01 6.05 -7.75
CA VAL A 642 23.78 5.27 -7.59
C VAL A 642 23.69 4.15 -8.62
N ILE A 643 23.77 2.90 -8.17
CA ILE A 643 23.45 1.73 -8.98
C ILE A 643 21.99 1.36 -8.72
N CYS A 644 21.14 1.56 -9.72
CA CYS A 644 19.72 1.25 -9.62
C CYS A 644 19.43 -0.19 -10.07
N THR A 645 18.91 -1.01 -9.16
CA THR A 645 18.54 -2.40 -9.44
C THR A 645 17.43 -2.86 -8.53
N GLY A 646 16.59 -3.78 -9.00
CA GLY A 646 15.45 -4.25 -8.22
C GLY A 646 14.40 -4.84 -9.12
N VAL A 647 13.16 -4.80 -8.65
CA VAL A 647 11.99 -5.17 -9.46
C VAL A 647 11.71 -4.12 -10.55
N LEU A 648 12.16 -2.88 -10.33
CA LEU A 648 12.06 -1.76 -11.27
C LEU A 648 10.61 -1.53 -11.72
N LEU A 649 9.75 -1.27 -10.73
CA LEU A 649 8.33 -0.97 -10.91
C LEU A 649 8.08 0.53 -11.01
N MET A 650 7.14 0.92 -11.88
CA MET A 650 6.57 2.26 -11.90
C MET A 650 7.66 3.35 -11.93
N ASP A 651 7.75 4.18 -10.90
CA ASP A 651 8.70 5.30 -10.77
C ASP A 651 10.16 4.86 -10.64
N GLN A 652 10.42 3.61 -10.24
CA GLN A 652 11.78 3.07 -10.11
C GLN A 652 12.54 3.10 -11.42
N ARG A 653 11.84 2.86 -12.53
CA ARG A 653 12.43 2.94 -13.87
C ARG A 653 12.78 4.37 -14.24
N PHE A 654 11.90 5.31 -13.89
CA PHE A 654 12.13 6.73 -14.10
C PHE A 654 13.38 7.20 -13.35
N TRP A 655 13.47 6.90 -12.06
CA TRP A 655 14.60 7.32 -11.24
C TRP A 655 15.91 6.62 -11.60
N GLY A 656 15.86 5.32 -11.93
CA GLY A 656 17.03 4.59 -12.42
C GLY A 656 17.60 5.20 -13.71
N ASN A 657 16.74 5.44 -14.70
CA ASN A 657 17.14 6.10 -15.94
C ASN A 657 17.55 7.55 -15.71
N ARG A 658 16.91 8.27 -14.78
CA ARG A 658 17.32 9.62 -14.43
C ARG A 658 18.75 9.61 -13.92
N CYS A 659 19.07 8.80 -12.91
CA CYS A 659 20.43 8.64 -12.38
C CYS A 659 21.45 8.34 -13.48
N SER A 660 21.16 7.41 -14.38
CA SER A 660 22.05 7.11 -15.51
C SER A 660 22.21 8.29 -16.48
N SER A 661 21.11 8.95 -16.87
CA SER A 661 21.12 10.06 -17.83
C SER A 661 21.90 11.29 -17.37
N ILE A 662 21.98 11.54 -16.05
CA ILE A 662 22.80 12.61 -15.47
C ILE A 662 24.17 12.12 -14.97
N GLY A 663 24.52 10.87 -15.29
CA GLY A 663 25.83 10.30 -15.02
C GLY A 663 26.11 10.03 -13.54
N LEU A 664 25.09 9.76 -12.74
CA LEU A 664 25.23 9.35 -11.33
C LEU A 664 25.50 7.86 -11.16
N GLY A 665 25.30 7.05 -12.19
CA GLY A 665 25.60 5.63 -12.16
C GLY A 665 25.36 4.94 -13.50
N PRO A 666 25.63 3.63 -13.58
CA PRO A 666 25.42 2.85 -14.79
C PRO A 666 23.93 2.68 -15.11
N GLU A 667 23.63 2.11 -16.28
CA GLU A 667 22.27 1.75 -16.65
C GLU A 667 21.65 0.78 -15.62
N MET A 668 20.38 1.03 -15.30
CA MET A 668 19.65 0.21 -14.34
C MET A 668 19.51 -1.23 -14.83
N THR A 669 19.57 -2.19 -13.91
CA THR A 669 19.47 -3.61 -14.24
C THR A 669 18.38 -4.28 -13.40
N HIS A 670 17.55 -5.12 -14.00
CA HIS A 670 16.57 -5.89 -13.23
C HIS A 670 17.27 -6.86 -12.28
N ILE A 671 16.72 -7.09 -11.07
CA ILE A 671 17.37 -7.86 -10.00
C ILE A 671 17.79 -9.28 -10.43
N SER A 672 17.01 -9.90 -11.32
CA SER A 672 17.30 -11.23 -11.87
C SER A 672 18.62 -11.29 -12.66
N ASP A 673 19.02 -10.17 -13.26
CA ASP A 673 20.18 -10.08 -14.15
C ASP A 673 21.35 -9.39 -13.44
N PHE A 674 21.05 -8.62 -12.39
CA PHE A 674 22.05 -7.84 -11.65
C PHE A 674 23.16 -8.70 -11.04
N SER A 675 22.86 -9.93 -10.61
CA SER A 675 23.90 -10.83 -10.08
C SER A 675 25.02 -11.14 -11.09
N ALA A 676 24.76 -11.01 -12.39
CA ALA A 676 25.77 -11.21 -13.44
C ALA A 676 26.68 -9.98 -13.62
N VAL A 677 26.16 -8.77 -13.38
CA VAL A 677 26.86 -7.50 -13.64
C VAL A 677 27.27 -6.73 -12.38
N CYS A 678 26.85 -7.19 -11.19
CA CYS A 678 27.05 -6.46 -9.93
C CYS A 678 28.53 -6.15 -9.63
N VAL A 679 29.44 -7.07 -9.93
CA VAL A 679 30.88 -6.87 -9.70
C VAL A 679 31.41 -5.81 -10.68
N SER A 680 31.18 -5.96 -11.98
CA SER A 680 31.66 -5.00 -12.98
C SER A 680 31.09 -3.60 -12.79
N GLN A 681 29.81 -3.47 -12.43
CA GLN A 681 29.21 -2.15 -12.16
C GLN A 681 29.77 -1.51 -10.89
N ILE A 682 30.06 -2.29 -9.85
CA ILE A 682 30.69 -1.77 -8.62
C ILE A 682 32.13 -1.34 -8.90
N ASP A 683 32.91 -2.18 -9.59
CA ASP A 683 34.30 -1.86 -9.93
C ASP A 683 34.38 -0.63 -10.86
N GLU A 684 33.47 -0.49 -11.83
CA GLU A 684 33.36 0.70 -12.69
C GLU A 684 33.09 1.97 -11.87
N VAL A 685 32.12 1.91 -10.94
CA VAL A 685 31.75 3.06 -10.10
C VAL A 685 32.84 3.43 -9.09
N LEU A 686 33.62 2.43 -8.63
CA LEU A 686 34.71 2.60 -7.66
C LEU A 686 36.09 2.76 -8.30
N ALA A 687 36.17 2.87 -9.63
CA ALA A 687 37.41 3.03 -10.38
C ALA A 687 38.15 4.30 -9.93
N VAL A 688 39.44 4.17 -9.62
CA VAL A 688 40.27 5.27 -9.10
C VAL A 688 40.79 6.15 -10.24
N ASP A 689 41.10 5.53 -11.37
CA ASP A 689 41.55 6.13 -12.62
C ASP A 689 40.40 6.76 -13.43
N ASN A 690 39.15 6.40 -13.14
CA ASN A 690 37.95 6.97 -13.75
C ASN A 690 36.87 7.25 -12.70
N ASN A 691 37.06 8.30 -11.90
CA ASN A 691 36.16 8.72 -10.84
C ASN A 691 34.93 9.52 -11.33
N ALA A 692 34.61 9.47 -12.63
CA ALA A 692 33.63 10.37 -13.26
C ALA A 692 32.24 10.30 -12.62
N PHE A 693 31.79 9.13 -12.17
CA PHE A 693 30.52 9.00 -11.44
C PHE A 693 30.53 9.75 -10.11
N ARG A 694 31.64 9.67 -9.36
CA ARG A 694 31.79 10.33 -8.07
C ARG A 694 31.86 11.85 -8.22
N GLU A 695 32.58 12.33 -9.22
CA GLU A 695 32.66 13.76 -9.52
C GLU A 695 31.30 14.32 -9.93
N ARG A 696 30.61 13.65 -10.86
CA ARG A 696 29.24 14.02 -11.27
C ARG A 696 28.27 13.99 -10.12
N ALA A 697 28.33 12.98 -9.24
CA ALA A 697 27.47 12.93 -8.06
C ALA A 697 27.73 14.07 -7.08
N ALA A 698 28.99 14.40 -6.82
CA ALA A 698 29.36 15.52 -5.97
C ALA A 698 28.92 16.87 -6.56
N GLU A 699 29.12 17.08 -7.86
CA GLU A 699 28.68 18.29 -8.57
C GLU A 699 27.14 18.40 -8.56
N PHE A 700 26.44 17.31 -8.86
CA PHE A 700 25.00 17.28 -8.87
C PHE A 700 24.41 17.61 -7.49
N ALA A 701 24.98 17.05 -6.43
CA ALA A 701 24.56 17.34 -5.06
C ALA A 701 24.78 18.82 -4.68
N LYS A 702 25.86 19.46 -5.17
CA LYS A 702 26.06 20.91 -4.99
C LYS A 702 24.96 21.71 -5.69
N ARG A 703 24.62 21.36 -6.94
CA ARG A 703 23.53 22.01 -7.68
C ARG A 703 22.18 21.82 -7.01
N LEU A 704 21.91 20.61 -6.54
CA LEU A 704 20.68 20.27 -5.82
C LEU A 704 20.52 21.10 -4.54
N ARG A 705 21.59 21.23 -3.74
CA ARG A 705 21.58 22.05 -2.52
C ARG A 705 21.50 23.54 -2.81
N ALA A 706 22.16 24.03 -3.86
CA ALA A 706 22.11 25.44 -4.24
C ALA A 706 20.70 25.89 -4.67
N ALA A 707 19.90 24.96 -5.19
CA ALA A 707 18.50 25.22 -5.54
C ALA A 707 17.55 25.30 -4.33
N ASN A 708 18.01 24.89 -3.14
CA ASN A 708 17.21 24.90 -1.90
C ASN A 708 17.87 25.80 -0.85
N ASP A 709 17.48 27.06 -0.82
CA ASP A 709 17.96 28.09 0.11
C ASP A 709 17.03 28.29 1.33
N VAL A 710 15.87 27.63 1.35
CA VAL A 710 14.83 27.85 2.37
C VAL A 710 15.06 26.98 3.60
N ASP A 711 15.11 25.66 3.43
CA ASP A 711 15.32 24.73 4.53
C ASP A 711 15.82 23.36 4.03
N SER A 712 16.72 22.74 4.79
CA SER A 712 17.37 21.49 4.38
C SER A 712 16.42 20.28 4.26
N THR A 713 15.17 20.42 4.67
CA THR A 713 14.16 19.35 4.72
C THR A 713 13.12 19.47 3.60
N GLY A 714 13.06 20.63 2.94
CA GLY A 714 12.03 21.01 1.97
C GLY A 714 10.63 21.20 2.56
N VAL A 715 10.43 21.01 3.87
CA VAL A 715 9.09 21.09 4.51
C VAL A 715 8.52 22.50 4.39
N THR A 716 9.31 23.55 4.60
CA THR A 716 8.81 24.93 4.58
C THR A 716 8.39 25.34 3.16
N GLN A 717 9.17 24.97 2.15
CA GLN A 717 8.82 25.24 0.76
C GLN A 717 7.51 24.53 0.36
N ASN A 718 7.37 23.26 0.73
CA ASN A 718 6.15 22.49 0.48
C ASN A 718 4.93 23.04 1.24
N VAL A 719 5.09 23.43 2.50
CA VAL A 719 4.03 24.06 3.31
C VAL A 719 3.57 25.35 2.66
N ARG A 720 4.50 26.22 2.23
CA ARG A 720 4.18 27.49 1.55
C ARG A 720 3.42 27.25 0.25
N ALA A 721 3.88 26.31 -0.58
CA ALA A 721 3.22 25.97 -1.84
C ALA A 721 1.81 25.43 -1.61
N VAL A 722 1.65 24.45 -0.71
CA VAL A 722 0.33 23.89 -0.37
C VAL A 722 -0.60 24.95 0.20
N ALA A 723 -0.13 25.81 1.11
CA ALA A 723 -0.95 26.86 1.70
C ALA A 723 -1.47 27.85 0.64
N ARG A 724 -0.57 28.35 -0.21
CA ARG A 724 -0.89 29.29 -1.31
C ARG A 724 -1.83 28.67 -2.35
N MET A 725 -1.56 27.43 -2.76
CA MET A 725 -2.36 26.78 -3.79
C MET A 725 -3.73 26.35 -3.27
N LEU A 726 -3.87 26.05 -1.97
CA LEU A 726 -5.16 25.76 -1.33
C LEU A 726 -6.11 26.97 -1.31
N GLU A 727 -5.63 28.22 -1.36
CA GLU A 727 -6.50 29.40 -1.50
C GLU A 727 -7.29 29.39 -2.81
N HIS A 728 -6.72 28.77 -3.84
CA HIS A 728 -7.28 28.66 -5.18
C HIS A 728 -7.98 27.32 -5.41
N ALA A 729 -7.83 26.36 -4.50
CA ALA A 729 -8.48 25.06 -4.59
C ALA A 729 -10.00 25.22 -4.60
N ARG A 730 -10.67 24.42 -5.42
CA ARG A 730 -12.13 24.37 -5.54
C ARG A 730 -12.58 22.91 -5.50
N PRO A 731 -13.85 22.64 -5.14
CA PRO A 731 -14.41 21.31 -5.30
C PRO A 731 -14.36 20.88 -6.76
N ILE A 732 -13.89 19.66 -7.03
CA ILE A 732 -13.84 19.13 -8.39
C ILE A 732 -15.26 18.88 -8.90
N ARG A 733 -15.47 19.08 -10.20
CA ARG A 733 -16.74 18.75 -10.87
C ARG A 733 -16.45 17.82 -12.03
N THR A 734 -16.94 16.59 -11.98
CA THR A 734 -16.77 15.75 -13.15
C THR A 734 -17.80 16.16 -14.21
N PRO A 735 -17.38 16.36 -15.47
CA PRO A 735 -18.34 16.62 -16.53
C PRO A 735 -19.28 15.43 -16.66
N SER A 736 -20.59 15.69 -16.78
CA SER A 736 -21.54 14.66 -17.21
C SER A 736 -21.00 14.06 -18.52
N PRO A 737 -21.01 12.73 -18.70
CA PRO A 737 -20.66 12.17 -19.99
C PRO A 737 -21.59 12.79 -21.03
N VAL A 738 -21.02 13.56 -21.96
CA VAL A 738 -21.69 13.78 -23.23
C VAL A 738 -21.85 12.38 -23.80
N LEU A 739 -23.08 11.90 -23.87
CA LEU A 739 -23.42 10.77 -24.73
C LEU A 739 -23.10 11.25 -26.14
N GLU A 740 -21.85 11.10 -26.57
CA GLU A 740 -21.58 11.03 -28.00
C GLU A 740 -22.37 9.80 -28.47
N ASP A 741 -23.42 10.06 -29.26
CA ASP A 741 -24.19 9.06 -29.98
C ASP A 741 -23.20 8.15 -30.72
N ALA A 742 -22.87 7.02 -30.11
CA ALA A 742 -22.16 5.94 -30.76
C ALA A 742 -23.18 5.23 -31.67
N GLY A 743 -23.38 5.82 -32.84
CA GLY A 743 -23.96 5.16 -34.01
C GLY A 743 -23.04 4.08 -34.57
#